data_AF-A0A2U3N225-F1
#
_entry.id   AF-A0A2U3N225-F1
#
_cell.length_a   1.000
_cell.length_b   1.000
_cell.length_c   1.000
_cell.angle_alpha   90.00
_cell.angle_beta   90.00
_cell.angle_gamma   90.00
#
_symmetry.space_group_name_H-M   'P 1'
#
loop_
_entity.id
_entity.type
_entity.pdbx_description
1 polymer ?
#
loop_
_entity_poly.entity_id
_entity_poly.type
_entity_poly.pdbx_seq_one_letter_code
_entity_poly.pdbx_strand_id
1 'polypeptide(L)'
;MPIETNNLVLYKSERLADTEDGGGKYSGQVIIDGQSNNLFDDISEMDRTMGDVSMRKIFPAVTTNDTDKLMGATVFISQNPKDPNVSALLFSTKDWNDQRKSAQNRVENYLAKGGQISGIPLDTHWQGMKTIQVCLFTSETECSVGDTIVLVSNEGKALQHEQYVRITKAETRIAKIIIDGKEFEYKLATYSINDPLDIDYVGLSVKQWYNNEKSTTIIRESIVADTGEYCASVSIVDDVNVGEYSIKASSIFAQLVPSAQAETAILDSKAVGEGSAYIAGNNGAITVSAYTLIRPDLKYCLGSGVMPNSLTFNLISQSFKDQNGLLISSSGTSIGTIDYQRGIIQWTVDYSNAGSYSFYINFQPATNSNLSLHSDSILVSQNNQSANWTGVFVPIPAPGTTTISYMSQGKFYDLKDNGNGQLKGSSASIGAGSINYETGTWMITTGALPDVDSSILMYWGTPITTFVRSNLTVESPAFEFNLGQQAIAASSVEIKWLLDGVSKTAKSNASGKFTGDATGTINYAKGTGRIVPSLLPQKGTVFTITYSFGEAKEQQIEHVNPDTSNLIRFTIGTGAALQPNSIELTVPVSDFESQYTGSVVLTDVPLSSDIGNLIDRVGNVQGKINYLTGQVEATPFMDKVVYKRIYTVSEYVIYSASM
;
A
#
# COMPACT_ATOMS: atom_id res chain seq x y z
N MET A 1 -6.71 67.43 28.10
CA MET A 1 -7.91 66.79 28.72
C MET A 1 -7.89 65.33 28.27
N PRO A 2 -8.17 64.34 29.14
CA PRO A 2 -8.04 62.95 28.72
C PRO A 2 -8.91 62.66 27.50
N ILE A 3 -8.38 61.89 26.55
CA ILE A 3 -9.15 61.36 25.41
C ILE A 3 -10.20 60.41 25.99
N GLU A 4 -11.47 60.76 25.86
CA GLU A 4 -12.60 59.96 26.31
C GLU A 4 -13.12 59.07 25.17
N THR A 5 -13.94 58.06 25.48
CA THR A 5 -14.50 57.13 24.49
C THR A 5 -15.35 57.85 23.43
N ASN A 6 -15.98 58.97 23.78
CA ASN A 6 -16.74 59.82 22.85
C ASN A 6 -15.86 60.53 21.80
N ASN A 7 -14.54 60.60 22.01
CA ASN A 7 -13.59 61.19 21.08
C ASN A 7 -13.08 60.17 20.04
N LEU A 8 -13.42 58.89 20.18
CA LEU A 8 -13.10 57.86 19.20
C LEU A 8 -14.26 57.72 18.22
N VAL A 9 -14.01 58.07 16.96
CA VAL A 9 -15.04 58.04 15.92
C VAL A 9 -14.58 57.25 14.70
N LEU A 10 -15.52 56.58 14.04
CA LEU A 10 -15.30 55.94 12.75
C LEU A 10 -15.92 56.82 11.68
N TYR A 11 -15.17 57.13 10.62
CA TYR A 11 -15.63 57.93 9.50
C TYR A 11 -15.86 57.07 8.26
N LYS A 12 -16.84 57.47 7.44
CA LYS A 12 -17.15 56.88 6.14
C LYS A 12 -16.09 57.26 5.10
N SER A 13 -15.87 56.39 4.13
CA SER A 13 -15.12 56.72 2.91
C SER A 13 -15.89 57.70 2.02
N GLU A 14 -15.19 58.34 1.07
CA GLU A 14 -15.75 59.24 0.06
C GLU A 14 -16.94 58.60 -0.66
N ARG A 15 -16.83 57.31 -0.96
CA ARG A 15 -17.90 56.50 -1.55
C ARG A 15 -18.11 55.27 -0.69
N LEU A 16 -19.22 55.22 0.04
CA LEU A 16 -19.62 54.07 0.83
C LEU A 16 -20.51 53.13 0.01
N ALA A 17 -19.95 52.52 -1.03
CA ALA A 17 -20.67 51.67 -1.97
C ALA A 17 -19.92 50.37 -2.23
N ASP A 18 -20.64 49.31 -2.61
CA ASP A 18 -20.06 48.00 -2.95
C ASP A 18 -19.71 47.85 -4.43
N THR A 19 -19.42 48.97 -5.09
CA THR A 19 -19.04 49.01 -6.51
C THR A 19 -17.52 49.11 -6.66
N GLU A 20 -16.98 48.83 -7.86
CA GLU A 20 -15.52 48.85 -8.11
C GLU A 20 -14.84 50.15 -7.62
N ASP A 21 -15.55 51.29 -7.75
CA ASP A 21 -15.11 52.63 -7.35
C ASP A 21 -15.36 52.98 -5.88
N GLY A 22 -15.94 52.07 -5.09
CA GLY A 22 -16.21 52.25 -3.66
C GLY A 22 -14.92 52.44 -2.85
N GLY A 23 -14.95 53.23 -1.78
CA GLY A 23 -13.76 53.60 -1.00
C GLY A 23 -13.28 55.03 -1.28
N GLY A 24 -11.97 55.22 -1.46
CA GLY A 24 -11.36 56.51 -1.74
C GLY A 24 -10.94 57.28 -0.47
N LYS A 25 -11.05 58.61 -0.54
CA LYS A 25 -10.57 59.53 0.52
C LYS A 25 -11.51 59.57 1.74
N TYR A 26 -11.05 60.24 2.78
CA TYR A 26 -11.84 60.57 3.95
C TYR A 26 -13.00 61.53 3.61
N SER A 27 -14.23 61.20 4.02
CA SER A 27 -15.44 62.02 3.74
C SER A 27 -15.81 63.01 4.86
N GLY A 28 -15.30 62.81 6.08
CA GLY A 28 -15.72 63.59 7.26
C GLY A 28 -17.09 63.24 7.82
N GLN A 29 -17.82 62.27 7.25
CA GLN A 29 -19.10 61.81 7.79
C GLN A 29 -18.90 60.69 8.81
N VAL A 30 -19.40 60.88 10.02
CA VAL A 30 -19.28 59.92 11.13
C VAL A 30 -20.24 58.75 10.93
N ILE A 31 -19.77 57.53 11.20
CA ILE A 31 -20.58 56.33 11.37
C ILE A 31 -21.18 56.39 12.78
N ILE A 32 -22.49 56.60 12.83
CA ILE A 32 -23.28 56.66 14.06
C ILE A 32 -23.46 55.26 14.63
N ASP A 33 -23.17 55.11 15.92
CA ASP A 33 -23.37 53.86 16.66
C ASP A 33 -24.85 53.47 16.76
N GLY A 34 -25.14 52.16 16.70
CA GLY A 34 -26.49 51.58 16.81
C GLY A 34 -27.44 51.81 15.63
N GLN A 35 -27.03 52.53 14.58
CA GLN A 35 -27.84 52.74 13.38
C GLN A 35 -27.72 51.57 12.40
N SER A 36 -28.84 50.94 12.03
CA SER A 36 -28.88 49.90 10.99
C SER A 36 -28.56 50.46 9.61
N ASN A 37 -27.99 49.64 8.74
CA ASN A 37 -27.63 50.01 7.36
C ASN A 37 -26.71 51.21 7.24
N ASN A 38 -25.88 51.43 8.27
CA ASN A 38 -25.00 52.59 8.34
C ASN A 38 -23.63 52.36 7.68
N LEU A 39 -23.20 51.09 7.64
CA LEU A 39 -21.93 50.65 7.06
C LEU A 39 -22.14 49.60 5.96
N PHE A 40 -22.84 48.51 6.29
CA PHE A 40 -23.26 47.47 5.36
C PHE A 40 -24.78 47.47 5.24
N ASP A 41 -25.30 47.12 4.07
CA ASP A 41 -26.72 46.96 3.81
C ASP A 41 -27.22 45.61 4.36
N ASP A 42 -28.54 45.44 4.46
CA ASP A 42 -29.16 44.19 4.88
C ASP A 42 -28.88 43.05 3.88
N ILE A 43 -28.59 41.86 4.39
CA ILE A 43 -28.26 40.67 3.59
C ILE A 43 -29.54 40.12 2.93
N SER A 44 -29.53 39.93 1.61
CA SER A 44 -30.68 39.38 0.87
C SER A 44 -30.74 37.84 0.91
N GLU A 45 -31.89 37.25 0.57
CA GLU A 45 -32.02 35.79 0.41
C GLU A 45 -31.15 35.22 -0.72
N MET A 46 -30.88 36.03 -1.75
CA MET A 46 -30.00 35.65 -2.85
C MET A 46 -28.55 35.55 -2.36
N ASP A 47 -28.08 36.52 -1.57
CA ASP A 47 -26.74 36.53 -0.98
C ASP A 47 -26.55 35.34 -0.03
N ARG A 48 -27.60 34.97 0.70
CA ARG A 48 -27.61 33.74 1.53
C ARG A 48 -27.50 32.45 0.71
N THR A 49 -28.01 32.43 -0.52
CA THR A 49 -28.07 31.23 -1.35
C THR A 49 -26.82 31.06 -2.21
N MET A 50 -26.33 32.15 -2.82
CA MET A 50 -25.18 32.12 -3.74
C MET A 50 -23.85 32.40 -3.03
N GLY A 51 -23.90 33.00 -1.84
CA GLY A 51 -22.74 33.58 -1.17
C GLY A 51 -22.37 34.93 -1.80
N ASP A 52 -22.11 35.94 -0.95
CA ASP A 52 -21.62 37.26 -1.39
C ASP A 52 -20.44 37.72 -0.52
N VAL A 53 -19.62 38.62 -1.07
CA VAL A 53 -18.52 39.29 -0.38
C VAL A 53 -18.65 40.81 -0.52
N SER A 54 -19.16 41.45 0.53
CA SER A 54 -19.23 42.91 0.62
C SER A 54 -18.00 43.48 1.33
N MET A 55 -17.50 44.64 0.85
CA MET A 55 -16.30 45.30 1.37
C MET A 55 -16.58 46.79 1.55
N ARG A 56 -16.20 47.34 2.69
CA ARG A 56 -16.38 48.76 3.04
C ARG A 56 -15.10 49.30 3.66
N LYS A 57 -14.73 50.51 3.26
CA LYS A 57 -13.59 51.22 3.83
C LYS A 57 -14.06 52.15 4.94
N ILE A 58 -13.36 52.10 6.06
CA ILE A 58 -13.62 52.95 7.23
C ILE A 58 -12.34 53.66 7.67
N PHE A 59 -12.50 54.84 8.28
CA PHE A 59 -11.39 55.64 8.80
C PHE A 59 -11.56 55.84 10.31
N PRO A 60 -10.86 55.07 11.16
CA PRO A 60 -10.79 55.36 12.59
C PRO A 60 -10.03 56.66 12.83
N ALA A 61 -10.60 57.55 13.64
CA ALA A 61 -9.98 58.82 13.97
C ALA A 61 -10.31 59.25 15.40
N VAL A 62 -9.48 60.14 15.94
CA VAL A 62 -9.69 60.77 17.22
C VAL A 62 -10.11 62.21 17.01
N THR A 63 -11.27 62.59 17.53
CA THR A 63 -11.81 63.95 17.48
C THR A 63 -11.65 64.62 18.84
N THR A 64 -10.51 65.27 19.03
CA THR A 64 -10.29 66.17 20.18
C THR A 64 -9.84 67.54 19.69
N ASN A 65 -10.22 68.58 20.44
CA ASN A 65 -9.73 69.95 20.22
C ASN A 65 -8.38 70.20 20.93
N ASP A 66 -7.77 69.17 21.48
CA ASP A 66 -6.55 69.24 22.29
C ASP A 66 -5.34 68.70 21.50
N THR A 67 -4.14 68.90 22.02
CA THR A 67 -2.87 68.43 21.43
C THR A 67 -2.36 67.12 22.05
N ASP A 68 -3.15 66.53 22.95
CA ASP A 68 -2.84 65.28 23.63
C ASP A 68 -2.70 64.13 22.61
N LYS A 69 -1.58 63.41 22.68
CA LYS A 69 -1.23 62.37 21.71
C LYS A 69 -1.82 61.02 22.11
N LEU A 70 -2.50 60.36 21.18
CA LEU A 70 -2.86 58.95 21.32
C LEU A 70 -1.60 58.09 21.12
N MET A 71 -1.19 57.35 22.15
CA MET A 71 0.04 56.53 22.14
C MET A 71 -0.12 55.20 21.37
N GLY A 72 -1.35 54.81 21.05
CA GLY A 72 -1.68 53.64 20.24
C GLY A 72 -3.18 53.51 20.05
N ALA A 73 -3.60 53.06 18.87
CA ALA A 73 -4.99 52.75 18.55
C ALA A 73 -5.09 51.26 18.17
N THR A 74 -6.11 50.58 18.68
CA THR A 74 -6.44 49.21 18.28
C THR A 74 -7.88 49.19 17.80
N VAL A 75 -8.09 48.61 16.63
CA VAL A 75 -9.43 48.36 16.08
C VAL A 75 -9.65 46.85 16.13
N PHE A 76 -10.77 46.44 16.68
CA PHE A 76 -11.17 45.03 16.77
C PHE A 76 -12.69 44.92 16.62
N ILE A 77 -13.16 43.71 16.32
CA ILE A 77 -14.58 43.40 16.22
C ILE A 77 -15.04 42.96 17.62
N SER A 78 -15.88 43.75 18.28
CA SER A 78 -16.30 43.45 19.65
C SER A 78 -17.33 42.31 19.72
N GLN A 79 -18.16 42.16 18.70
CA GLN A 79 -19.20 41.15 18.61
C GLN A 79 -19.31 40.62 17.18
N ASN A 80 -19.20 39.31 17.04
CA ASN A 80 -19.41 38.64 15.76
C ASN A 80 -20.90 38.61 15.36
N PRO A 81 -21.19 38.48 14.05
CA PRO A 81 -22.54 38.21 13.58
C PRO A 81 -23.17 36.99 14.30
N LYS A 82 -24.47 37.06 14.59
CA LYS A 82 -25.21 35.95 15.22
C LYS A 82 -25.45 34.78 14.27
N ASP A 83 -25.43 35.03 12.96
CA ASP A 83 -25.59 34.01 11.93
C ASP A 83 -24.25 33.32 11.67
N PRO A 84 -24.12 32.00 11.88
CA PRO A 84 -22.86 31.28 11.72
C PRO A 84 -22.33 31.29 10.27
N ASN A 85 -23.17 31.60 9.28
CA ASN A 85 -22.76 31.68 7.87
C ASN A 85 -22.24 33.07 7.47
N VAL A 86 -22.18 34.02 8.41
CA VAL A 86 -21.69 35.39 8.15
C VAL A 86 -20.42 35.62 8.95
N SER A 87 -19.31 35.81 8.25
CA SER A 87 -18.02 36.18 8.83
C SER A 87 -17.75 37.68 8.64
N ALA A 88 -17.10 38.29 9.63
CA ALA A 88 -16.64 39.67 9.57
C ALA A 88 -15.13 39.72 9.81
N LEU A 89 -14.40 40.34 8.89
CA LEU A 89 -12.94 40.43 8.91
C LEU A 89 -12.48 41.86 8.68
N LEU A 90 -11.37 42.23 9.30
CA LEU A 90 -10.65 43.47 9.06
C LEU A 90 -9.34 43.15 8.35
N PHE A 91 -9.03 43.92 7.31
CA PHE A 91 -7.74 43.86 6.62
C PHE A 91 -7.32 45.26 6.19
N SER A 92 -6.04 45.43 5.89
CA SER A 92 -5.49 46.70 5.41
C SER A 92 -4.71 46.52 4.13
N THR A 93 -4.97 47.37 3.14
CA THR A 93 -4.14 47.52 1.94
C THR A 93 -2.90 48.39 2.18
N LYS A 94 -2.81 49.04 3.35
CA LYS A 94 -1.82 50.07 3.73
C LYS A 94 -1.85 51.32 2.84
N ASP A 95 -2.92 51.52 2.06
CA ASP A 95 -3.12 52.72 1.24
C ASP A 95 -4.28 53.57 1.77
N TRP A 96 -4.05 54.87 1.89
CA TRP A 96 -5.04 55.83 2.37
C TRP A 96 -6.14 56.13 1.36
N ASN A 97 -5.93 55.85 0.06
CA ASN A 97 -6.86 56.22 -1.02
C ASN A 97 -7.34 55.02 -1.84
N ASP A 98 -7.12 53.79 -1.39
CA ASP A 98 -7.57 52.60 -2.09
C ASP A 98 -9.08 52.55 -2.34
N GLN A 99 -9.43 51.88 -3.43
CA GLN A 99 -10.79 51.58 -3.85
C GLN A 99 -11.06 50.08 -3.72
N ARG A 100 -12.34 49.69 -3.74
CA ARG A 100 -12.81 48.30 -3.61
C ARG A 100 -12.10 47.40 -4.60
N LYS A 101 -11.88 47.83 -5.84
CA LYS A 101 -11.12 47.08 -6.84
C LYS A 101 -9.70 46.69 -6.39
N SER A 102 -8.97 47.63 -5.78
CA SER A 102 -7.63 47.38 -5.24
C SER A 102 -7.66 46.43 -4.04
N ALA A 103 -8.68 46.58 -3.19
CA ALA A 103 -8.88 45.72 -2.02
C ALA A 103 -9.30 44.30 -2.42
N GLN A 104 -10.21 44.16 -3.39
CA GLN A 104 -10.62 42.91 -4.01
C GLN A 104 -9.43 42.20 -4.64
N ASN A 105 -8.64 42.89 -5.48
CA ASN A 105 -7.42 42.33 -6.04
C ASN A 105 -6.46 41.82 -4.96
N ARG A 106 -6.40 42.46 -3.79
CA ARG A 106 -5.55 41.98 -2.68
C ARG A 106 -6.10 40.71 -2.03
N VAL A 107 -7.42 40.61 -1.89
CA VAL A 107 -8.10 39.41 -1.36
C VAL A 107 -8.02 38.24 -2.36
N GLU A 108 -8.13 38.51 -3.65
CA GLU A 108 -8.04 37.52 -4.73
C GLU A 108 -6.59 37.07 -5.00
N ASN A 109 -5.60 37.96 -4.86
CA ASN A 109 -4.17 37.64 -5.03
C ASN A 109 -3.54 36.89 -3.84
N TYR A 110 -4.29 36.01 -3.18
CA TYR A 110 -3.75 35.10 -2.16
C TYR A 110 -2.88 33.98 -2.76
N LEU A 111 -3.07 33.70 -4.05
CA LEU A 111 -2.35 32.67 -4.76
C LEU A 111 -1.31 33.32 -5.68
N ALA A 112 -0.04 33.10 -5.39
CA ALA A 112 1.04 33.35 -6.33
C ALA A 112 1.28 32.14 -7.23
N LYS A 113 1.88 32.42 -8.38
CA LYS A 113 2.36 31.41 -9.32
C LYS A 113 3.45 30.54 -8.69
N GLY A 114 3.16 29.25 -8.53
CA GLY A 114 4.06 28.22 -8.05
C GLY A 114 4.89 27.55 -9.16
N GLY A 115 5.38 26.35 -8.87
CA GLY A 115 6.07 25.50 -9.83
C GLY A 115 5.18 25.07 -10.99
N GLN A 116 5.77 24.65 -12.11
CA GLN A 116 5.03 24.02 -13.20
C GLN A 116 4.54 22.64 -12.77
N ILE A 117 3.24 22.36 -12.98
CA ILE A 117 2.69 21.02 -12.71
C ILE A 117 3.18 20.02 -13.76
N SER A 118 3.10 18.73 -13.42
CA SER A 118 3.17 17.67 -14.41
C SER A 118 1.99 17.78 -15.39
N GLY A 119 2.29 17.71 -16.68
CA GLY A 119 1.32 17.70 -17.76
C GLY A 119 1.21 19.00 -18.56
N ILE A 120 0.76 18.86 -19.82
CA ILE A 120 0.60 19.97 -20.77
C ILE A 120 -0.85 19.99 -21.28
N PRO A 121 -1.47 21.17 -21.47
CA PRO A 121 -2.78 21.24 -22.10
C PRO A 121 -2.77 20.55 -23.47
N LEU A 122 -3.75 19.68 -23.70
CA LEU A 122 -3.94 18.98 -24.96
C LEU A 122 -4.78 19.82 -25.91
N ASP A 123 -4.23 20.11 -27.10
CA ASP A 123 -4.84 20.94 -28.14
C ASP A 123 -5.27 22.33 -27.62
N THR A 124 -6.12 23.04 -28.37
CA THR A 124 -6.61 24.38 -27.98
C THR A 124 -7.88 24.28 -27.14
N HIS A 125 -7.87 24.92 -25.97
CA HIS A 125 -9.05 25.17 -25.15
C HIS A 125 -9.59 26.57 -25.45
N TRP A 126 -10.85 26.65 -25.86
CA TRP A 126 -11.48 27.89 -26.29
C TRP A 126 -12.02 28.69 -25.11
N GLN A 127 -12.03 30.01 -25.27
CA GLN A 127 -12.71 30.93 -24.38
C GLN A 127 -14.14 30.45 -24.07
N GLY A 128 -14.53 30.48 -22.80
CA GLY A 128 -15.85 30.05 -22.33
C GLY A 128 -15.93 28.57 -21.93
N MET A 129 -14.93 27.74 -22.25
CA MET A 129 -14.93 26.33 -21.83
C MET A 129 -14.75 26.20 -20.31
N LYS A 130 -15.42 25.20 -19.71
CA LYS A 130 -15.28 24.84 -18.28
C LYS A 130 -14.53 23.52 -18.08
N THR A 131 -13.81 23.06 -19.09
CA THR A 131 -13.08 21.80 -19.07
C THR A 131 -11.72 21.97 -19.73
N ILE A 132 -10.69 21.44 -19.10
CA ILE A 132 -9.32 21.44 -19.61
C ILE A 132 -8.87 19.99 -19.72
N GLN A 133 -8.30 19.63 -20.86
CA GLN A 133 -7.69 18.32 -21.07
C GLN A 133 -6.17 18.47 -21.00
N VAL A 134 -5.53 17.58 -20.26
CA VAL A 134 -4.10 17.62 -19.98
C VAL A 134 -3.49 16.25 -20.27
N CYS A 135 -2.43 16.23 -21.06
CA CYS A 135 -1.65 15.02 -21.32
C CYS A 135 -0.55 14.85 -20.25
N LEU A 136 -0.44 13.63 -19.74
CA LEU A 136 0.47 13.21 -18.68
C LEU A 136 1.15 11.90 -19.08
N PHE A 137 2.37 11.68 -18.60
CA PHE A 137 2.96 10.34 -18.62
C PHE A 137 2.19 9.43 -17.64
N THR A 138 2.18 8.11 -17.91
CA THR A 138 1.48 7.14 -17.07
C THR A 138 2.04 7.04 -15.65
N SER A 139 3.27 7.48 -15.42
CA SER A 139 3.92 7.59 -14.11
C SER A 139 3.68 8.92 -13.38
N GLU A 140 3.12 9.93 -14.05
CA GLU A 140 2.88 11.25 -13.47
C GLU A 140 1.54 11.29 -12.71
N THR A 141 1.49 12.12 -11.67
CA THR A 141 0.30 12.32 -10.85
C THR A 141 -0.49 13.51 -11.38
N GLU A 142 -1.80 13.32 -11.50
CA GLU A 142 -2.78 14.33 -11.86
C GLU A 142 -3.06 15.31 -10.71
N CYS A 143 -3.57 16.49 -11.05
CA CYS A 143 -4.08 17.43 -10.05
C CYS A 143 -5.34 16.88 -9.39
N SER A 144 -5.49 17.13 -8.10
CA SER A 144 -6.64 16.66 -7.32
C SER A 144 -7.83 17.60 -7.44
N VAL A 145 -9.03 17.07 -7.16
CA VAL A 145 -10.23 17.90 -7.00
C VAL A 145 -10.01 18.87 -5.84
N GLY A 146 -10.31 20.14 -6.06
CA GLY A 146 -10.13 21.22 -5.09
C GLY A 146 -8.84 22.02 -5.26
N ASP A 147 -7.84 21.51 -5.99
CA ASP A 147 -6.60 22.23 -6.28
C ASP A 147 -6.87 23.46 -7.16
N THR A 148 -6.19 24.58 -6.88
CA THR A 148 -6.20 25.77 -7.73
C THR A 148 -4.96 25.78 -8.61
N ILE A 149 -5.16 25.82 -9.92
CA ILE A 149 -4.11 25.85 -10.94
C ILE A 149 -4.08 27.21 -11.64
N VAL A 150 -2.91 27.58 -12.15
CA VAL A 150 -2.70 28.82 -12.91
C VAL A 150 -2.40 28.47 -14.36
N LEU A 151 -3.25 28.92 -15.28
CA LEU A 151 -3.03 28.81 -16.72
C LEU A 151 -2.26 30.04 -17.19
N VAL A 152 -1.09 29.83 -17.78
CA VAL A 152 -0.22 30.90 -18.26
C VAL A 152 -0.05 30.76 -19.76
N SER A 153 -0.61 31.70 -20.51
CA SER A 153 -0.38 31.83 -21.95
C SER A 153 0.83 32.74 -22.22
N ASN A 154 1.71 32.35 -23.14
CA ASN A 154 2.86 33.15 -23.59
C ASN A 154 3.79 33.61 -22.45
N GLU A 155 4.09 32.73 -21.50
CA GLU A 155 4.97 33.02 -20.35
C GLU A 155 6.31 33.64 -20.78
N GLY A 156 6.63 34.82 -20.23
CA GLY A 156 7.85 35.56 -20.52
C GLY A 156 7.83 36.40 -21.80
N LYS A 157 6.66 36.60 -22.44
CA LYS A 157 6.50 37.45 -23.64
C LYS A 157 5.58 38.64 -23.39
N ALA A 158 5.57 39.60 -24.31
CA ALA A 158 4.78 40.84 -24.21
C ALA A 158 3.25 40.64 -24.16
N LEU A 159 2.74 39.46 -24.56
CA LEU A 159 1.33 39.08 -24.54
C LEU A 159 1.04 37.99 -23.50
N GLN A 160 1.76 38.00 -22.38
CA GLN A 160 1.53 37.06 -21.28
C GLN A 160 0.15 37.30 -20.67
N HIS A 161 -0.61 36.21 -20.49
CA HIS A 161 -1.92 36.24 -19.83
C HIS A 161 -2.03 35.09 -18.83
N GLU A 162 -2.63 35.35 -17.67
CA GLU A 162 -2.71 34.42 -16.56
C GLU A 162 -4.14 34.34 -16.03
N GLN A 163 -4.62 33.11 -15.81
CA GLN A 163 -5.92 32.86 -15.20
C GLN A 163 -5.79 31.80 -14.11
N TYR A 164 -6.35 32.10 -12.94
CA TYR A 164 -6.45 31.16 -11.81
C TYR A 164 -7.77 30.42 -11.92
N VAL A 165 -7.74 29.09 -11.90
CA VAL A 165 -8.94 28.25 -12.00
C VAL A 165 -8.87 27.12 -10.99
N ARG A 166 -9.99 26.84 -10.32
CA ARG A 166 -10.11 25.77 -9.33
C ARG A 166 -10.71 24.53 -9.98
N ILE A 167 -10.07 23.38 -9.75
CA ILE A 167 -10.54 22.10 -10.25
C ILE A 167 -11.73 21.63 -9.41
N THR A 168 -12.89 21.50 -10.04
CA THR A 168 -14.13 21.00 -9.43
C THR A 168 -14.30 19.50 -9.62
N LYS A 169 -13.68 18.94 -10.65
CA LYS A 169 -13.70 17.51 -10.96
C LYS A 169 -12.44 17.13 -11.74
N ALA A 170 -11.87 15.96 -11.46
CA ALA A 170 -10.74 15.40 -12.21
C ALA A 170 -11.09 13.97 -12.64
N GLU A 171 -11.03 13.70 -13.94
CA GLU A 171 -11.24 12.37 -14.53
C GLU A 171 -10.00 11.96 -15.31
N THR A 172 -9.51 10.75 -15.10
CA THR A 172 -8.35 10.24 -15.83
C THR A 172 -8.66 8.98 -16.63
N ARG A 173 -8.06 8.86 -17.81
CA ARG A 173 -8.11 7.65 -18.63
C ARG A 173 -6.78 7.40 -19.31
N ILE A 174 -6.45 6.14 -19.55
CA ILE A 174 -5.30 5.77 -20.38
C ILE A 174 -5.77 5.76 -21.85
N ALA A 175 -5.04 6.50 -22.69
CA ALA A 175 -5.26 6.56 -24.12
C ALA A 175 -4.02 6.05 -24.87
N LYS A 176 -4.24 5.51 -26.08
CA LYS A 176 -3.17 5.02 -26.95
C LYS A 176 -3.03 5.91 -28.17
N ILE A 177 -1.80 6.17 -28.57
CA ILE A 177 -1.48 6.80 -29.86
C ILE A 177 -0.45 5.95 -30.59
N ILE A 178 -0.52 5.93 -31.92
CA ILE A 178 0.49 5.31 -32.77
C ILE A 178 1.41 6.41 -33.28
N ILE A 179 2.68 6.38 -32.88
CA ILE A 179 3.73 7.28 -33.38
C ILE A 179 4.80 6.41 -34.02
N ASP A 180 5.11 6.68 -35.29
CA ASP A 180 6.12 5.95 -36.07
C ASP A 180 5.98 4.41 -36.02
N GLY A 181 4.74 3.92 -36.02
CA GLY A 181 4.41 2.49 -36.04
C GLY A 181 4.50 1.77 -34.68
N LYS A 182 4.73 2.49 -33.58
CA LYS A 182 4.70 1.94 -32.21
C LYS A 182 3.53 2.51 -31.42
N GLU A 183 2.83 1.66 -30.68
CA GLU A 183 1.79 2.07 -29.74
C GLU A 183 2.44 2.66 -28.49
N PHE A 184 2.02 3.88 -28.14
CA PHE A 184 2.41 4.57 -26.93
C PHE A 184 1.17 4.85 -26.07
N GLU A 185 1.25 4.53 -24.79
CA GLU A 185 0.20 4.79 -23.81
C GLU A 185 0.51 6.08 -23.05
N TYR A 186 -0.47 6.98 -22.98
CA TYR A 186 -0.39 8.20 -22.18
C TYR A 186 -1.64 8.36 -21.32
N LYS A 187 -1.52 9.12 -20.23
CA LYS A 187 -2.63 9.41 -19.32
C LYS A 187 -3.26 10.73 -19.77
N LEU A 188 -4.57 10.72 -20.00
CA LEU A 188 -5.35 11.92 -20.27
C LEU A 188 -6.13 12.28 -19.01
N ALA A 189 -5.84 13.45 -18.44
CA ALA A 189 -6.62 14.04 -17.37
C ALA A 189 -7.59 15.09 -17.94
N THR A 190 -8.86 14.99 -17.57
CA THR A 190 -9.89 15.98 -17.88
C THR A 190 -10.28 16.66 -16.57
N TYR A 191 -9.95 17.95 -16.46
CA TYR A 191 -10.27 18.78 -15.32
C TYR A 191 -11.50 19.65 -15.64
N SER A 192 -12.56 19.54 -14.85
CA SER A 192 -13.63 20.54 -14.86
C SER A 192 -13.24 21.69 -13.94
N ILE A 193 -13.43 22.93 -14.38
CA ILE A 193 -13.04 24.14 -13.66
C ILE A 193 -14.27 24.93 -13.20
N ASN A 194 -14.13 25.68 -12.11
CA ASN A 194 -15.19 26.51 -11.54
C ASN A 194 -15.60 27.64 -12.50
N ASP A 195 -14.61 28.37 -12.99
CA ASP A 195 -14.77 29.55 -13.85
C ASP A 195 -14.48 29.20 -15.31
N PRO A 196 -15.25 29.73 -16.28
CA PRO A 196 -14.96 29.54 -17.69
C PRO A 196 -13.65 30.23 -18.09
N LEU A 197 -12.97 29.68 -19.10
CA LEU A 197 -11.74 30.27 -19.65
C LEU A 197 -12.01 31.67 -20.19
N ASP A 198 -11.15 32.63 -19.85
CA ASP A 198 -11.33 34.04 -20.22
C ASP A 198 -10.77 34.38 -21.61
N ILE A 199 -9.81 33.59 -22.11
CA ILE A 199 -9.24 33.62 -23.45
C ILE A 199 -9.02 32.20 -24.00
N ASP A 200 -8.56 32.12 -25.25
CA ASP A 200 -8.11 30.86 -25.84
C ASP A 200 -6.73 30.46 -25.30
N TYR A 201 -6.65 29.23 -24.80
CA TYR A 201 -5.41 28.61 -24.33
C TYR A 201 -4.94 27.55 -25.31
N VAL A 202 -3.84 27.82 -26.00
CA VAL A 202 -3.27 26.91 -27.00
C VAL A 202 -2.28 25.96 -26.34
N GLY A 203 -2.61 24.67 -26.33
CA GLY A 203 -1.77 23.57 -25.88
C GLY A 203 -1.00 22.88 -27.02
N LEU A 204 -0.62 21.63 -26.80
CA LEU A 204 0.08 20.80 -27.79
C LEU A 204 -0.81 19.64 -28.23
N SER A 205 -0.66 19.21 -29.48
CA SER A 205 -1.19 17.91 -29.89
C SER A 205 -0.37 16.77 -29.27
N VAL A 206 -0.96 15.58 -29.13
CA VAL A 206 -0.28 14.39 -28.53
C VAL A 206 1.07 14.10 -29.19
N LYS A 207 1.16 14.27 -30.52
CA LYS A 207 2.40 14.03 -31.27
C LYS A 207 3.50 15.05 -30.94
N GLN A 208 3.13 16.32 -30.79
CA GLN A 208 4.06 17.40 -30.45
C GLN A 208 4.51 17.31 -29.00
N TRP A 209 3.61 16.94 -28.10
CA TRP A 209 3.92 16.63 -26.71
C TRP A 209 4.95 15.50 -26.60
N TYR A 210 4.75 14.39 -27.31
CA TYR A 210 5.70 13.27 -27.32
C TYR A 210 7.08 13.66 -27.85
N ASN A 211 7.14 14.60 -28.80
CA ASN A 211 8.39 15.12 -29.35
C ASN A 211 9.05 16.23 -28.49
N ASN A 212 8.54 16.49 -27.28
CA ASN A 212 9.01 17.55 -26.38
C ASN A 212 9.03 18.95 -27.02
N GLU A 213 8.01 19.29 -27.82
CA GLU A 213 7.83 20.65 -28.32
C GLU A 213 7.44 21.62 -27.19
N LYS A 214 7.74 22.91 -27.36
CA LYS A 214 7.41 23.94 -26.36
C LYS A 214 5.95 24.36 -26.50
N SER A 215 5.15 24.12 -25.45
CA SER A 215 3.78 24.61 -25.36
C SER A 215 3.71 26.13 -25.22
N THR A 216 2.70 26.75 -25.83
CA THR A 216 2.33 28.15 -25.62
C THR A 216 1.64 28.39 -24.29
N THR A 217 0.91 27.39 -23.80
CA THR A 217 0.23 27.42 -22.49
C THR A 217 0.91 26.47 -21.52
N ILE A 218 1.21 26.97 -20.34
CA ILE A 218 1.79 26.20 -19.23
C ILE A 218 0.82 26.24 -18.06
N ILE A 219 0.69 25.11 -17.37
CA ILE A 219 -0.09 25.04 -16.13
C ILE A 219 0.89 25.07 -14.96
N ARG A 220 0.61 25.90 -13.95
CA ARG A 220 1.40 25.99 -12.73
C ARG A 220 0.54 25.74 -11.50
N GLU A 221 1.17 25.25 -10.45
CA GLU A 221 0.57 25.22 -9.13
C GLU A 221 0.35 26.64 -8.65
N SER A 222 -0.62 26.83 -7.77
CA SER A 222 -0.69 28.03 -6.97
C SER A 222 0.02 27.78 -5.64
N ILE A 223 0.89 28.70 -5.25
CA ILE A 223 1.43 28.77 -3.90
C ILE A 223 0.71 29.90 -3.17
N VAL A 224 0.50 29.72 -1.87
CA VAL A 224 0.02 30.81 -1.04
C VAL A 224 1.11 31.88 -0.96
N ALA A 225 0.78 33.10 -1.36
CA ALA A 225 1.59 34.26 -1.06
C ALA A 225 1.09 34.86 0.26
N ASP A 226 1.99 35.01 1.23
CA ASP A 226 1.69 35.68 2.50
C ASP A 226 1.58 37.20 2.27
N THR A 227 0.42 37.63 1.75
CA THR A 227 0.21 39.01 1.29
C THR A 227 -0.87 39.75 2.08
N GLY A 228 -1.54 39.14 3.05
CA GLY A 228 -2.59 39.79 3.84
C GLY A 228 -2.65 39.32 5.30
N GLU A 229 -2.50 40.27 6.23
CA GLU A 229 -2.87 40.08 7.63
C GLU A 229 -4.39 40.31 7.75
N TYR A 230 -5.13 39.26 8.10
CA TYR A 230 -6.57 39.33 8.36
C TYR A 230 -6.82 39.21 9.86
N CYS A 231 -7.60 40.16 10.40
CA CYS A 231 -7.99 40.16 11.80
C CYS A 231 -9.48 39.82 11.91
N ALA A 232 -9.80 38.79 12.69
CA ALA A 232 -11.17 38.41 13.04
C ALA A 232 -11.27 38.19 14.56
N SER A 233 -12.49 38.14 15.07
CA SER A 233 -12.76 37.71 16.44
C SER A 233 -13.35 36.31 16.41
N VAL A 234 -13.03 35.48 17.40
CA VAL A 234 -13.48 34.08 17.50
C VAL A 234 -13.96 33.81 18.92
N SER A 235 -14.99 32.97 19.04
CA SER A 235 -15.52 32.57 20.34
C SER A 235 -14.54 31.64 21.06
N ILE A 236 -14.62 31.64 22.38
CA ILE A 236 -13.86 30.74 23.25
C ILE A 236 -14.64 29.43 23.41
N VAL A 237 -13.96 28.29 23.47
CA VAL A 237 -14.60 26.97 23.60
C VAL A 237 -15.12 26.73 25.02
N ASP A 238 -14.36 27.19 26.02
CA ASP A 238 -14.65 27.01 27.43
C ASP A 238 -14.73 28.38 28.13
N ASP A 239 -15.52 28.48 29.20
CA ASP A 239 -15.58 29.68 30.05
C ASP A 239 -14.23 29.90 30.75
N VAL A 240 -13.60 31.06 30.52
CA VAL A 240 -12.27 31.39 31.04
C VAL A 240 -12.38 32.32 32.24
N ASN A 241 -11.61 32.03 33.30
CA ASN A 241 -11.52 32.87 34.48
C ASN A 241 -10.36 33.88 34.40
N VAL A 242 -10.52 35.04 35.04
CA VAL A 242 -9.48 36.07 35.10
C VAL A 242 -8.25 35.51 35.84
N GLY A 243 -7.12 35.38 35.13
CA GLY A 243 -5.85 34.86 35.67
C GLY A 243 -5.33 33.58 35.02
N GLU A 244 -6.08 32.97 34.08
CA GLU A 244 -5.59 31.84 33.28
C GLU A 244 -4.60 32.28 32.19
N TYR A 245 -3.52 31.51 32.02
CA TYR A 245 -2.43 31.83 31.07
C TYR A 245 -2.60 31.16 29.70
N SER A 246 -3.66 30.39 29.49
CA SER A 246 -3.95 29.68 28.24
C SER A 246 -5.45 29.72 27.96
N ILE A 247 -5.83 30.14 26.75
CA ILE A 247 -7.22 30.27 26.31
C ILE A 247 -7.41 29.41 25.06
N LYS A 248 -8.45 28.58 25.04
CA LYS A 248 -8.79 27.74 23.87
C LYS A 248 -9.82 28.45 22.98
N ALA A 249 -9.35 29.03 21.89
CA ALA A 249 -10.22 29.60 20.86
C ALA A 249 -10.90 28.49 20.03
N SER A 250 -12.11 28.75 19.51
CA SER A 250 -12.87 27.78 18.71
C SER A 250 -12.21 27.43 17.38
N SER A 251 -11.46 28.37 16.81
CA SER A 251 -10.71 28.21 15.56
C SER A 251 -9.71 29.36 15.42
N ILE A 252 -8.58 29.12 14.74
CA ILE A 252 -7.68 30.18 14.26
C ILE A 252 -8.04 30.66 12.86
N PHE A 253 -8.96 29.96 12.19
CA PHE A 253 -9.41 30.23 10.83
C PHE A 253 -10.76 30.92 10.81
N ALA A 254 -10.94 31.86 9.89
CA ALA A 254 -12.20 32.51 9.58
C ALA A 254 -12.44 32.48 8.07
N GLN A 255 -13.70 32.37 7.67
CA GLN A 255 -14.08 32.26 6.26
C GLN A 255 -13.91 33.61 5.55
N LEU A 256 -12.98 33.68 4.58
CA LEU A 256 -12.74 34.91 3.79
C LEU A 256 -13.68 35.03 2.58
N VAL A 257 -14.02 33.90 1.96
CA VAL A 257 -14.95 33.84 0.82
C VAL A 257 -15.94 32.68 1.01
N PRO A 258 -17.21 32.85 0.61
CA PRO A 258 -18.17 31.75 0.51
C PRO A 258 -17.60 30.67 -0.40
N SER A 259 -17.45 29.44 0.10
CA SER A 259 -17.05 28.32 -0.75
C SER A 259 -18.06 27.20 -0.59
N ALA A 260 -18.45 26.60 -1.72
CA ALA A 260 -19.29 25.41 -1.71
C ALA A 260 -18.48 24.25 -1.11
N GLN A 261 -18.96 23.69 0.00
CA GLN A 261 -18.42 22.47 0.55
C GLN A 261 -18.73 21.34 -0.42
N ALA A 262 -17.69 20.71 -0.97
CA ALA A 262 -17.84 19.53 -1.80
C ALA A 262 -17.72 18.29 -0.92
N GLU A 263 -18.82 17.57 -0.74
CA GLU A 263 -18.80 16.27 -0.08
C GLU A 263 -18.22 15.23 -1.05
N THR A 264 -17.19 14.51 -0.61
CA THR A 264 -16.72 13.32 -1.31
C THR A 264 -17.20 12.10 -0.54
N ALA A 265 -18.23 11.43 -1.05
CA ALA A 265 -18.70 10.17 -0.46
C ALA A 265 -17.68 9.06 -0.73
N ILE A 266 -17.14 8.46 0.34
CA ILE A 266 -16.35 7.24 0.25
C ILE A 266 -17.31 6.06 0.47
N LEU A 267 -17.71 5.40 -0.61
CA LEU A 267 -18.59 4.23 -0.58
C LEU A 267 -17.75 2.95 -0.75
N ASP A 268 -18.07 1.90 0.01
CA ASP A 268 -17.42 0.57 -0.06
C ASP A 268 -15.89 0.58 0.03
N SER A 269 -15.31 1.47 0.84
CA SER A 269 -13.88 1.37 1.16
C SER A 269 -13.62 0.09 1.95
N LYS A 270 -12.74 -0.77 1.41
CA LYS A 270 -12.30 -1.98 2.10
C LYS A 270 -11.72 -1.60 3.47
N ALA A 271 -12.33 -2.09 4.54
CA ALA A 271 -11.89 -1.84 5.92
C ALA A 271 -10.48 -2.39 6.22
N VAL A 272 -10.00 -3.33 5.40
CA VAL A 272 -8.64 -3.88 5.47
C VAL A 272 -7.86 -3.33 4.28
N GLY A 273 -6.86 -2.50 4.56
CA GLY A 273 -5.89 -2.08 3.55
C GLY A 273 -5.13 -3.30 3.01
N GLU A 274 -4.98 -3.39 1.70
CA GLU A 274 -4.11 -4.37 1.05
C GLU A 274 -2.86 -3.65 0.55
N GLY A 275 -1.67 -4.13 0.91
CA GLY A 275 -0.40 -3.56 0.46
C GLY A 275 0.54 -4.62 -0.09
N SER A 276 1.33 -4.26 -1.09
CA SER A 276 2.33 -5.12 -1.71
C SER A 276 3.58 -5.21 -0.82
N ALA A 277 3.96 -6.42 -0.42
CA ALA A 277 5.15 -6.67 0.39
C ALA A 277 6.16 -7.51 -0.40
N TYR A 278 7.46 -7.17 -0.29
CA TYR A 278 8.52 -8.06 -0.73
C TYR A 278 8.82 -9.08 0.35
N ILE A 279 8.59 -10.35 0.04
CA ILE A 279 8.73 -11.47 0.96
C ILE A 279 9.89 -12.33 0.48
N ALA A 280 10.90 -12.50 1.35
CA ALA A 280 12.07 -13.30 1.04
C ALA A 280 11.70 -14.78 0.85
N GLY A 281 12.15 -15.37 -0.26
CA GLY A 281 12.03 -16.80 -0.55
C GLY A 281 13.16 -17.64 0.06
N ASN A 282 14.22 -17.00 0.55
CA ASN A 282 15.35 -17.64 1.24
C ASN A 282 15.84 -16.74 2.39
N ASN A 283 16.42 -17.33 3.44
CA ASN A 283 17.02 -16.62 4.56
C ASN A 283 18.37 -15.96 4.22
N GLY A 284 19.01 -16.37 3.12
CA GLY A 284 20.29 -15.82 2.66
C GLY A 284 20.30 -15.57 1.16
N ALA A 285 21.37 -14.93 0.69
CA ALA A 285 21.62 -14.72 -0.72
C ALA A 285 21.92 -16.05 -1.43
N ILE A 286 21.44 -16.19 -2.65
CA ILE A 286 21.83 -17.26 -3.58
C ILE A 286 22.78 -16.70 -4.63
N THR A 287 23.64 -17.57 -5.17
CA THR A 287 24.56 -17.23 -6.25
C THR A 287 24.08 -17.83 -7.55
N VAL A 288 23.93 -17.00 -8.58
CA VAL A 288 23.59 -17.44 -9.95
C VAL A 288 24.72 -17.05 -10.90
N SER A 289 25.12 -17.96 -11.77
CA SER A 289 26.04 -17.67 -12.87
C SER A 289 25.31 -16.95 -14.00
N ALA A 290 25.75 -15.74 -14.32
CA ALA A 290 25.26 -14.94 -15.45
C ALA A 290 26.21 -15.04 -16.63
N TYR A 291 25.65 -15.25 -17.81
CA TYR A 291 26.37 -15.22 -19.08
C TYR A 291 25.59 -14.36 -20.08
N THR A 292 26.03 -13.11 -20.29
CA THR A 292 25.29 -12.16 -21.12
C THR A 292 26.17 -11.05 -21.69
N LEU A 293 25.68 -10.38 -22.73
CA LEU A 293 26.28 -9.18 -23.29
C LEU A 293 25.69 -7.95 -22.57
N ILE A 294 26.55 -7.02 -22.16
CA ILE A 294 26.14 -5.85 -21.38
C ILE A 294 25.99 -4.65 -22.31
N ARG A 295 24.74 -4.31 -22.64
CA ARG A 295 24.38 -3.19 -23.50
C ARG A 295 23.02 -2.61 -23.12
N PRO A 296 22.75 -1.32 -23.40
CA PRO A 296 21.48 -0.69 -23.04
C PRO A 296 20.24 -1.26 -23.73
N ASP A 297 20.40 -1.97 -24.85
CA ASP A 297 19.31 -2.62 -25.59
C ASP A 297 18.93 -4.02 -25.05
N LEU A 298 19.76 -4.58 -24.15
CA LEU A 298 19.56 -5.94 -23.62
C LEU A 298 19.16 -5.91 -22.14
N LYS A 299 18.28 -6.86 -21.79
CA LYS A 299 17.82 -7.11 -20.43
C LYS A 299 18.36 -8.45 -19.96
N TYR A 300 18.77 -8.54 -18.70
CA TYR A 300 19.15 -9.80 -18.07
C TYR A 300 18.11 -10.20 -17.03
N CYS A 301 17.56 -11.42 -17.15
CA CYS A 301 16.54 -11.94 -16.25
C CYS A 301 17.17 -12.93 -15.26
N LEU A 302 16.98 -12.69 -13.97
CA LEU A 302 17.47 -13.54 -12.87
C LEU A 302 16.60 -14.78 -12.63
N GLY A 303 15.42 -14.85 -13.28
CA GLY A 303 14.49 -15.98 -13.18
C GLY A 303 13.65 -16.00 -11.88
N SER A 304 13.84 -15.03 -10.99
CA SER A 304 13.03 -14.83 -9.79
C SER A 304 13.03 -13.36 -9.37
N GLY A 305 12.03 -12.94 -8.60
CA GLY A 305 12.05 -11.61 -7.97
C GLY A 305 13.20 -11.49 -6.97
N VAL A 306 13.60 -10.26 -6.67
CA VAL A 306 14.78 -9.93 -5.88
C VAL A 306 14.39 -9.07 -4.70
N MET A 307 14.90 -9.39 -3.51
CA MET A 307 14.72 -8.55 -2.34
C MET A 307 15.46 -7.21 -2.54
N PRO A 308 14.82 -6.04 -2.32
CA PRO A 308 15.48 -4.75 -2.42
C PRO A 308 16.79 -4.68 -1.61
N ASN A 309 17.82 -4.06 -2.18
CA ASN A 309 19.19 -3.91 -1.65
C ASN A 309 19.96 -5.22 -1.38
N SER A 310 19.46 -6.38 -1.82
CA SER A 310 20.17 -7.66 -1.62
C SER A 310 21.15 -8.02 -2.74
N LEU A 311 21.05 -7.36 -3.90
CA LEU A 311 21.77 -7.74 -5.10
C LEU A 311 23.20 -7.17 -5.12
N THR A 312 24.18 -8.05 -5.32
CA THR A 312 25.60 -7.71 -5.47
C THR A 312 26.26 -8.59 -6.53
N PHE A 313 27.21 -8.05 -7.29
CA PHE A 313 27.99 -8.82 -8.26
C PHE A 313 29.34 -8.16 -8.53
N ASN A 314 30.28 -8.92 -9.06
CA ASN A 314 31.56 -8.41 -9.52
C ASN A 314 31.62 -8.47 -11.05
N LEU A 315 31.95 -7.34 -11.68
CA LEU A 315 32.09 -7.22 -13.13
C LEU A 315 33.37 -6.44 -13.43
N ILE A 316 34.24 -7.00 -14.28
CA ILE A 316 35.49 -6.37 -14.73
C ILE A 316 36.33 -5.85 -13.53
N SER A 317 36.54 -6.71 -12.54
CA SER A 317 37.29 -6.41 -11.29
C SER A 317 36.73 -5.26 -10.43
N GLN A 318 35.47 -4.86 -10.64
CA GLN A 318 34.74 -3.91 -9.79
C GLN A 318 33.51 -4.56 -9.17
N SER A 319 33.21 -4.21 -7.93
CA SER A 319 32.02 -4.67 -7.22
C SER A 319 30.87 -3.68 -7.40
N PHE A 320 29.71 -4.20 -7.75
CA PHE A 320 28.46 -3.45 -7.86
C PHE A 320 27.47 -3.95 -6.81
N LYS A 321 26.73 -3.01 -6.24
CA LYS A 321 25.64 -3.28 -5.31
C LYS A 321 24.39 -2.54 -5.76
N ASP A 322 23.24 -3.14 -5.48
CA ASP A 322 21.97 -2.45 -5.58
C ASP A 322 21.81 -1.42 -4.46
N GLN A 323 21.41 -0.21 -4.84
CA GLN A 323 21.04 0.86 -3.93
C GLN A 323 19.88 1.64 -4.53
N ASN A 324 18.67 1.46 -3.98
CA ASN A 324 17.44 2.13 -4.45
C ASN A 324 17.10 1.86 -5.93
N GLY A 325 17.25 0.62 -6.40
CA GLY A 325 16.91 0.23 -7.77
C GLY A 325 17.98 0.57 -8.79
N LEU A 326 19.10 1.15 -8.36
CA LEU A 326 20.27 1.48 -9.18
C LEU A 326 21.43 0.55 -8.83
N LEU A 327 22.11 0.04 -9.86
CA LEU A 327 23.29 -0.79 -9.71
C LEU A 327 24.53 0.08 -9.71
N ILE A 328 25.08 0.33 -8.53
CA ILE A 328 26.17 1.30 -8.33
C ILE A 328 27.48 0.65 -7.92
N SER A 329 28.60 1.18 -8.41
CA SER A 329 29.95 0.83 -7.94
C SER A 329 30.24 1.47 -6.57
N SER A 330 31.33 1.04 -5.93
CA SER A 330 31.89 1.71 -4.74
C SER A 330 32.32 3.16 -4.99
N SER A 331 32.55 3.55 -6.24
CA SER A 331 32.86 4.91 -6.68
C SER A 331 31.63 5.76 -7.01
N GLY A 332 30.41 5.21 -6.91
CA GLY A 332 29.14 5.92 -7.15
C GLY A 332 28.66 5.91 -8.61
N THR A 333 29.34 5.22 -9.51
CA THR A 333 28.95 5.10 -10.92
C THR A 333 27.81 4.09 -11.07
N SER A 334 26.67 4.52 -11.63
CA SER A 334 25.55 3.62 -11.97
C SER A 334 25.78 2.95 -13.32
N ILE A 335 25.56 1.63 -13.40
CA ILE A 335 25.69 0.83 -14.63
C ILE A 335 24.38 0.20 -15.09
N GLY A 336 23.30 0.38 -14.33
CA GLY A 336 21.99 -0.17 -14.67
C GLY A 336 20.95 0.04 -13.58
N THR A 337 19.77 -0.51 -13.84
CA THR A 337 18.61 -0.53 -12.92
C THR A 337 18.09 -1.96 -12.74
N ILE A 338 17.37 -2.20 -11.65
CA ILE A 338 16.75 -3.50 -11.32
C ILE A 338 15.24 -3.35 -11.12
N ASP A 339 14.45 -4.13 -11.86
CA ASP A 339 13.04 -4.39 -11.52
C ASP A 339 13.00 -5.55 -10.52
N TYR A 340 12.74 -5.23 -9.25
CA TYR A 340 12.70 -6.21 -8.15
C TYR A 340 11.62 -7.26 -8.30
N GLN A 341 10.45 -6.90 -8.84
CA GLN A 341 9.33 -7.84 -8.95
C GLN A 341 9.62 -8.92 -9.98
N ARG A 342 10.21 -8.52 -11.12
CA ARG A 342 10.52 -9.45 -12.21
C ARG A 342 11.94 -10.00 -12.16
N GLY A 343 12.81 -9.43 -11.33
CA GLY A 343 14.24 -9.75 -11.30
C GLY A 343 14.94 -9.41 -12.63
N ILE A 344 14.59 -8.28 -13.24
CA ILE A 344 15.13 -7.86 -14.54
C ILE A 344 16.15 -6.75 -14.33
N ILE A 345 17.40 -7.02 -14.71
CA ILE A 345 18.44 -6.01 -14.82
C ILE A 345 18.37 -5.36 -16.19
N GLN A 346 18.28 -4.03 -16.20
CA GLN A 346 18.37 -3.20 -17.39
C GLN A 346 19.68 -2.42 -17.35
N TRP A 347 20.56 -2.65 -18.31
CA TRP A 347 21.84 -1.96 -18.39
C TRP A 347 21.65 -0.54 -18.92
N THR A 348 22.49 0.38 -18.46
CA THR A 348 22.56 1.77 -18.97
C THR A 348 23.90 2.08 -19.62
N VAL A 349 24.84 1.14 -19.57
CA VAL A 349 26.18 1.23 -20.14
C VAL A 349 26.38 0.18 -21.22
N ASP A 350 27.31 0.45 -22.14
CA ASP A 350 27.74 -0.50 -23.17
C ASP A 350 29.19 -0.94 -22.86
N TYR A 351 29.37 -2.23 -22.57
CA TYR A 351 30.68 -2.87 -22.38
C TYR A 351 31.02 -3.87 -23.50
N SER A 352 30.40 -3.76 -24.67
CA SER A 352 30.46 -4.72 -25.79
C SER A 352 31.85 -4.96 -26.41
N ASN A 353 32.87 -4.18 -26.04
CA ASN A 353 34.21 -4.26 -26.62
C ASN A 353 34.94 -5.62 -26.43
N ALA A 354 34.42 -6.56 -25.64
CA ALA A 354 35.04 -7.87 -25.39
C ALA A 354 34.12 -9.10 -25.55
N GLY A 355 32.89 -8.95 -26.07
CA GLY A 355 31.92 -10.06 -26.19
C GLY A 355 31.11 -10.31 -24.91
N SER A 356 30.54 -11.52 -24.77
CA SER A 356 29.71 -11.89 -23.61
C SER A 356 30.55 -12.05 -22.35
N TYR A 357 30.05 -11.57 -21.22
CA TYR A 357 30.71 -11.69 -19.92
C TYR A 357 30.10 -12.83 -19.11
N SER A 358 30.96 -13.58 -18.43
CA SER A 358 30.57 -14.54 -17.39
C SER A 358 30.88 -13.97 -16.02
N PHE A 359 29.89 -13.90 -15.14
CA PHE A 359 30.05 -13.39 -13.77
C PHE A 359 29.01 -14.01 -12.84
N TYR A 360 29.22 -13.84 -11.54
CA TYR A 360 28.29 -14.35 -10.52
C TYR A 360 27.50 -13.20 -9.91
N ILE A 361 26.19 -13.40 -9.79
CA ILE A 361 25.27 -12.48 -9.14
C ILE A 361 24.78 -13.12 -7.86
N ASN A 362 24.99 -12.42 -6.74
CA ASN A 362 24.48 -12.79 -5.44
C ASN A 362 23.25 -11.94 -5.14
N PHE A 363 22.12 -12.56 -4.79
CA PHE A 363 20.91 -11.84 -4.41
C PHE A 363 20.02 -12.70 -3.52
N GLN A 364 19.16 -12.08 -2.71
CA GLN A 364 18.15 -12.81 -1.94
C GLN A 364 16.86 -12.89 -2.78
N PRO A 365 16.36 -14.09 -3.13
CA PRO A 365 15.12 -14.22 -3.89
C PRO A 365 13.95 -13.67 -3.10
N ALA A 366 13.05 -12.97 -3.76
CA ALA A 366 11.83 -12.45 -3.15
C ALA A 366 10.62 -12.61 -4.09
N THR A 367 9.43 -12.59 -3.49
CA THR A 367 8.17 -12.51 -4.20
C THR A 367 7.37 -11.32 -3.70
N ASN A 368 6.59 -10.71 -4.59
CA ASN A 368 5.65 -9.66 -4.21
C ASN A 368 4.29 -10.32 -3.90
N SER A 369 3.79 -10.12 -2.69
CA SER A 369 2.49 -10.64 -2.25
C SER A 369 1.66 -9.53 -1.62
N ASN A 370 0.35 -9.56 -1.85
CA ASN A 370 -0.57 -8.65 -1.18
C ASN A 370 -0.82 -9.16 0.25
N LEU A 371 -0.49 -8.32 1.23
CA LEU A 371 -0.75 -8.58 2.64
C LEU A 371 -1.87 -7.67 3.14
N SER A 372 -2.65 -8.19 4.08
CA SER A 372 -3.50 -7.36 4.92
C SER A 372 -2.63 -6.46 5.79
N LEU A 373 -2.90 -5.16 5.73
CA LEU A 373 -2.18 -4.14 6.48
C LEU A 373 -2.77 -4.01 7.88
N HIS A 374 -1.89 -3.84 8.85
CA HIS A 374 -2.22 -3.28 10.15
C HIS A 374 -2.41 -1.77 9.99
N SER A 375 -3.15 -1.18 10.91
CA SER A 375 -3.41 0.25 10.95
C SER A 375 -3.28 0.76 12.37
N ASP A 376 -2.71 1.94 12.52
CA ASP A 376 -2.62 2.67 13.78
C ASP A 376 -2.72 4.17 13.51
N SER A 377 -2.98 4.96 14.55
CA SER A 377 -3.10 6.41 14.42
C SER A 377 -2.63 7.15 15.66
N ILE A 378 -1.96 8.29 15.45
CA ILE A 378 -1.58 9.20 16.52
C ILE A 378 -2.37 10.50 16.36
N LEU A 379 -3.13 10.86 17.39
CA LEU A 379 -3.87 12.12 17.42
C LEU A 379 -2.92 13.31 17.53
N VAL A 380 -3.14 14.31 16.68
CA VAL A 380 -2.47 15.61 16.73
C VAL A 380 -3.31 16.54 17.60
N SER A 381 -2.74 16.93 18.72
CA SER A 381 -3.29 17.89 19.68
C SER A 381 -2.42 19.14 19.71
N GLN A 382 -2.92 20.22 20.30
CA GLN A 382 -2.16 21.45 20.46
C GLN A 382 -0.85 21.26 21.26
N ASN A 383 -0.80 20.25 22.15
CA ASN A 383 0.38 19.97 22.98
C ASN A 383 1.47 19.16 22.28
N ASN A 384 1.13 18.37 21.26
CA ASN A 384 2.07 17.50 20.55
C ASN A 384 2.20 17.83 19.06
N GLN A 385 1.60 18.93 18.60
CA GLN A 385 1.77 19.41 17.23
C GLN A 385 3.25 19.69 16.94
N SER A 386 3.81 18.93 16.01
CA SER A 386 5.22 18.96 15.65
C SER A 386 5.39 18.58 14.18
N ALA A 387 6.49 18.99 13.57
CA ALA A 387 6.88 18.49 12.24
C ALA A 387 7.56 17.11 12.32
N ASN A 388 8.13 16.75 13.47
CA ASN A 388 8.82 15.48 13.67
C ASN A 388 7.97 14.51 14.47
N TRP A 389 7.78 13.31 13.91
CA TRP A 389 7.04 12.23 14.55
C TRP A 389 7.85 10.95 14.52
N THR A 390 7.74 10.17 15.59
CA THR A 390 8.48 8.92 15.75
C THR A 390 7.61 7.90 16.46
N GLY A 391 7.88 6.62 16.21
CA GLY A 391 7.23 5.54 16.90
C GLY A 391 7.88 4.20 16.61
N VAL A 392 7.21 3.13 17.04
CA VAL A 392 7.65 1.76 16.78
C VAL A 392 6.44 0.96 16.33
N PHE A 393 6.57 0.30 15.17
CA PHE A 393 5.56 -0.62 14.67
C PHE A 393 5.66 -1.97 15.37
N VAL A 394 4.54 -2.42 15.93
CA VAL A 394 4.38 -3.75 16.53
C VAL A 394 3.10 -4.37 15.97
N PRO A 395 3.18 -5.44 15.16
CA PRO A 395 4.38 -6.20 14.77
C PRO A 395 5.32 -5.48 13.80
N ILE A 396 6.58 -5.93 13.70
CA ILE A 396 7.61 -5.33 12.84
C ILE A 396 7.15 -5.35 11.36
N PRO A 397 7.34 -4.23 10.62
CA PRO A 397 6.85 -4.08 9.26
C PRO A 397 7.70 -4.83 8.25
N ALA A 398 7.05 -5.40 7.24
CA ALA A 398 7.72 -5.94 6.06
C ALA A 398 8.21 -4.80 5.15
N PRO A 399 9.39 -4.92 4.51
CA PRO A 399 9.90 -3.90 3.61
C PRO A 399 8.94 -3.57 2.46
N GLY A 400 8.69 -2.27 2.26
CA GLY A 400 7.89 -1.71 1.16
C GLY A 400 6.38 -1.65 1.45
N THR A 401 5.97 -1.99 2.68
CA THR A 401 4.54 -2.05 3.04
C THR A 401 4.03 -0.85 3.81
N THR A 402 4.93 -0.03 4.34
CA THR A 402 4.53 1.04 5.27
C THR A 402 4.08 2.27 4.51
N THR A 403 2.94 2.83 4.91
CA THR A 403 2.48 4.16 4.50
C THR A 403 2.12 4.96 5.74
N ILE A 404 2.63 6.19 5.84
CA ILE A 404 2.27 7.14 6.90
C ILE A 404 1.66 8.38 6.26
N SER A 405 0.45 8.73 6.66
CA SER A 405 -0.30 9.86 6.14
C SER A 405 -0.55 10.90 7.23
N TYR A 406 -0.44 12.18 6.90
CA TYR A 406 -0.77 13.27 7.81
C TYR A 406 -1.64 14.32 7.12
N MET A 407 -2.46 15.03 7.89
CA MET A 407 -3.29 16.12 7.36
C MET A 407 -2.64 17.47 7.67
N SER A 408 -2.55 18.34 6.68
CA SER A 408 -2.18 19.75 6.87
C SER A 408 -3.05 20.63 5.97
N GLN A 409 -3.58 21.71 6.52
CA GLN A 409 -4.53 22.62 5.87
C GLN A 409 -5.73 21.88 5.23
N GLY A 410 -6.22 20.82 5.87
CA GLY A 410 -7.34 20.01 5.41
C GLY A 410 -7.02 19.03 4.26
N LYS A 411 -5.75 18.91 3.83
CA LYS A 411 -5.31 17.97 2.79
C LYS A 411 -4.45 16.85 3.40
N PHE A 412 -4.70 15.60 2.98
CA PHE A 412 -3.85 14.47 3.34
C PHE A 412 -2.61 14.38 2.46
N TYR A 413 -1.50 14.07 3.10
CA TYR A 413 -0.18 13.88 2.51
C TYR A 413 0.36 12.51 2.89
N ASP A 414 0.76 11.71 1.89
CA ASP A 414 1.25 10.34 2.09
C ASP A 414 2.78 10.27 1.98
N LEU A 415 3.39 9.54 2.90
CA LEU A 415 4.78 9.10 2.87
C LEU A 415 4.78 7.58 2.73
N LYS A 416 5.32 7.06 1.61
CA LYS A 416 5.37 5.62 1.32
C LYS A 416 6.77 5.08 1.48
N ASP A 417 6.86 3.87 2.01
CA ASP A 417 8.09 3.12 2.15
C ASP A 417 8.56 2.61 0.80
N ASN A 418 9.81 2.90 0.46
CA ASN A 418 10.42 2.46 -0.80
C ASN A 418 11.02 1.05 -0.73
N GLY A 419 10.84 0.31 0.37
CA GLY A 419 11.45 -1.01 0.57
C GLY A 419 12.85 -0.95 1.17
N ASN A 420 13.45 0.24 1.25
CA ASN A 420 14.81 0.44 1.72
C ASN A 420 14.89 1.20 3.05
N GLY A 421 13.78 1.26 3.78
CA GLY A 421 13.71 1.94 5.07
C GLY A 421 13.69 3.46 4.91
N GLN A 422 13.30 3.98 3.74
CA GLN A 422 13.04 5.40 3.53
C GLN A 422 11.56 5.61 3.23
N LEU A 423 10.93 6.51 3.98
CA LEU A 423 9.58 7.00 3.75
C LEU A 423 9.66 8.27 2.90
N LYS A 424 8.98 8.29 1.75
CA LYS A 424 8.99 9.45 0.83
C LYS A 424 7.60 9.78 0.32
N GLY A 425 7.32 11.07 0.22
CA GLY A 425 6.16 11.57 -0.51
C GLY A 425 6.42 11.61 -2.02
N SER A 426 5.39 11.97 -2.79
CA SER A 426 5.51 12.18 -4.24
C SER A 426 6.49 13.30 -4.61
N SER A 427 6.74 14.24 -3.69
CA SER A 427 7.78 15.26 -3.79
C SER A 427 8.53 15.40 -2.46
N ALA A 428 9.73 15.97 -2.51
CA ALA A 428 10.52 16.23 -1.31
C ALA A 428 9.88 17.26 -0.35
N SER A 429 8.99 18.12 -0.85
CA SER A 429 8.29 19.13 -0.05
C SER A 429 7.17 18.56 0.81
N ILE A 430 6.75 17.31 0.57
CA ILE A 430 5.72 16.63 1.37
C ILE A 430 6.30 16.09 2.69
N GLY A 431 7.60 15.86 2.74
CA GLY A 431 8.28 15.29 3.90
C GLY A 431 9.09 14.05 3.55
N ALA A 432 9.85 13.60 4.54
CA ALA A 432 10.71 12.45 4.42
C ALA A 432 10.84 11.74 5.76
N GLY A 433 11.18 10.46 5.74
CA GLY A 433 11.38 9.70 6.94
C GLY A 433 12.18 8.43 6.71
N SER A 434 12.30 7.64 7.76
CA SER A 434 12.97 6.36 7.73
C SER A 434 12.28 5.32 8.61
N ILE A 435 12.52 4.05 8.29
CA ILE A 435 12.05 2.89 9.03
C ILE A 435 13.22 1.92 9.20
N ASN A 436 13.35 1.36 10.39
CA ASN A 436 14.26 0.27 10.66
C ASN A 436 13.48 -1.04 10.75
N TYR A 437 13.71 -1.97 9.81
CA TYR A 437 13.01 -3.25 9.73
C TYR A 437 13.47 -4.30 10.76
N GLU A 438 14.54 -4.04 11.51
CA GLU A 438 14.98 -4.94 12.57
C GLU A 438 14.27 -4.63 13.90
N THR A 439 13.97 -3.35 14.13
CA THR A 439 13.39 -2.86 15.40
C THR A 439 11.93 -2.41 15.25
N GLY A 440 11.46 -2.15 14.03
CA GLY A 440 10.16 -1.52 13.76
C GLY A 440 10.13 -0.01 14.02
N THR A 441 11.26 0.60 14.42
CA THR A 441 11.33 2.04 14.71
C THR A 441 11.16 2.85 13.44
N TRP A 442 10.34 3.89 13.50
CA TRP A 442 10.13 4.83 12.41
C TRP A 442 10.26 6.28 12.86
N MET A 443 10.64 7.14 11.93
CA MET A 443 10.71 8.59 12.10
C MET A 443 10.29 9.27 10.81
N ILE A 444 9.50 10.33 10.90
CA ILE A 444 9.21 11.23 9.78
C ILE A 444 9.42 12.67 10.20
N THR A 445 9.78 13.48 9.21
CA THR A 445 9.67 14.94 9.22
C THR A 445 8.64 15.32 8.16
N THR A 446 7.52 15.88 8.60
CA THR A 446 6.46 16.37 7.71
C THR A 446 6.90 17.65 7.00
N GLY A 447 6.46 17.81 5.75
CA GLY A 447 6.74 19.02 4.96
C GLY A 447 6.00 20.27 5.45
N ALA A 448 4.84 20.06 6.10
CA ALA A 448 4.05 21.08 6.75
C ALA A 448 3.59 20.61 8.13
N LEU A 449 3.27 21.55 9.02
CA LEU A 449 2.75 21.24 10.35
C LEU A 449 1.39 20.53 10.23
N PRO A 450 1.21 19.36 10.86
CA PRO A 450 -0.09 18.69 10.87
C PRO A 450 -1.15 19.51 11.60
N ASP A 451 -2.40 19.44 11.14
CA ASP A 451 -3.50 20.20 11.74
C ASP A 451 -3.85 19.70 13.14
N VAL A 452 -4.17 20.61 14.07
CA VAL A 452 -4.68 20.23 15.40
C VAL A 452 -6.05 19.56 15.25
N ASP A 453 -6.31 18.55 16.08
CA ASP A 453 -7.48 17.66 16.03
C ASP A 453 -7.56 16.77 14.78
N SER A 454 -6.46 16.67 14.01
CA SER A 454 -6.27 15.65 12.98
C SER A 454 -5.52 14.43 13.51
N SER A 455 -5.28 13.42 12.67
CA SER A 455 -4.51 12.23 13.04
C SER A 455 -3.43 11.92 12.01
N ILE A 456 -2.27 11.49 12.50
CA ILE A 456 -1.28 10.80 11.67
C ILE A 456 -1.72 9.34 11.56
N LEU A 457 -2.01 8.92 10.35
CA LEU A 457 -2.47 7.57 10.03
C LEU A 457 -1.28 6.73 9.58
N MET A 458 -1.21 5.49 10.04
CA MET A 458 -0.14 4.58 9.68
C MET A 458 -0.72 3.25 9.25
N TYR A 459 -0.16 2.69 8.18
CA TYR A 459 -0.50 1.37 7.67
C TYR A 459 0.77 0.58 7.39
N TRP A 460 0.82 -0.69 7.77
CA TRP A 460 1.98 -1.55 7.48
C TRP A 460 1.64 -3.04 7.42
N GLY A 461 2.35 -3.79 6.58
CA GLY A 461 2.23 -5.24 6.50
C GLY A 461 3.26 -5.92 7.39
N THR A 462 3.03 -7.17 7.78
CA THR A 462 3.98 -7.94 8.61
C THR A 462 4.37 -9.26 7.94
N PRO A 463 5.65 -9.69 8.01
CA PRO A 463 6.08 -10.93 7.37
C PRO A 463 5.61 -12.19 8.12
N ILE A 464 5.01 -12.07 9.30
CA ILE A 464 4.65 -13.20 10.21
C ILE A 464 3.70 -14.21 9.54
N THR A 465 2.91 -13.81 8.55
CA THR A 465 2.01 -14.71 7.83
C THR A 465 2.72 -15.59 6.79
N THR A 466 4.03 -15.42 6.62
CA THR A 466 4.83 -16.15 5.63
C THR A 466 6.00 -16.88 6.25
N PHE A 467 6.35 -18.02 5.69
CA PHE A 467 7.49 -18.82 6.13
C PHE A 467 8.37 -19.19 4.94
N VAL A 468 9.68 -19.11 5.16
CA VAL A 468 10.70 -19.43 4.15
C VAL A 468 10.77 -20.93 3.95
N ARG A 469 10.71 -21.39 2.69
CA ARG A 469 10.78 -22.81 2.31
C ARG A 469 12.18 -23.28 1.92
N SER A 470 13.20 -22.42 1.94
CA SER A 470 14.53 -22.71 1.36
C SER A 470 15.29 -23.88 2.01
N ASN A 471 14.97 -24.23 3.26
CA ASN A 471 15.57 -25.36 3.97
C ASN A 471 14.67 -26.61 4.04
N LEU A 472 13.53 -26.61 3.34
CA LEU A 472 12.70 -27.81 3.25
C LEU A 472 13.35 -28.77 2.25
N THR A 473 13.68 -29.97 2.72
CA THR A 473 14.13 -31.05 1.84
C THR A 473 13.02 -31.34 0.83
N VAL A 474 13.27 -31.03 -0.44
CA VAL A 474 12.36 -31.40 -1.52
C VAL A 474 12.52 -32.89 -1.75
N GLU A 475 11.48 -33.67 -1.47
CA GLU A 475 11.49 -35.11 -1.75
C GLU A 475 11.69 -35.35 -3.26
N SER A 476 12.39 -36.44 -3.58
CA SER A 476 12.54 -36.85 -4.97
C SER A 476 11.17 -37.09 -5.60
N PRO A 477 10.97 -36.64 -6.85
CA PRO A 477 9.71 -36.80 -7.55
C PRO A 477 9.38 -38.28 -7.68
N ALA A 478 8.16 -38.63 -7.31
CA ALA A 478 7.69 -39.99 -7.25
C ALA A 478 6.40 -40.16 -8.03
N PHE A 479 6.20 -41.36 -8.57
CA PHE A 479 4.98 -41.74 -9.27
C PHE A 479 4.28 -42.79 -8.44
N GLU A 480 3.10 -42.43 -7.95
CA GLU A 480 2.21 -43.38 -7.31
C GLU A 480 1.40 -44.13 -8.36
N PHE A 481 1.18 -45.41 -8.14
CA PHE A 481 0.39 -46.25 -9.04
C PHE A 481 -0.51 -47.19 -8.25
N ASN A 482 -1.62 -47.57 -8.89
CA ASN A 482 -2.54 -48.60 -8.43
C ASN A 482 -2.71 -49.61 -9.56
N LEU A 483 -2.45 -50.88 -9.29
CA LEU A 483 -2.56 -51.97 -10.26
C LEU A 483 -4.01 -52.36 -10.57
N GLY A 484 -4.97 -51.89 -9.76
CA GLY A 484 -6.38 -52.24 -9.86
C GLY A 484 -6.70 -53.66 -9.43
N GLN A 485 -5.73 -54.35 -8.82
CA GLN A 485 -5.84 -55.74 -8.35
C GLN A 485 -5.25 -55.86 -6.95
N GLN A 486 -5.86 -56.71 -6.14
CA GLN A 486 -5.38 -57.07 -4.80
C GLN A 486 -4.58 -58.39 -4.85
N ALA A 487 -3.96 -58.75 -3.72
CA ALA A 487 -3.24 -60.02 -3.57
C ALA A 487 -2.18 -60.26 -4.67
N ILE A 488 -1.35 -59.25 -4.91
CA ILE A 488 -0.22 -59.33 -5.83
C ILE A 488 0.82 -60.29 -5.26
N ALA A 489 1.36 -61.18 -6.09
CA ALA A 489 2.42 -62.09 -5.66
C ALA A 489 3.70 -61.30 -5.35
N ALA A 490 4.30 -61.52 -4.16
CA ALA A 490 5.51 -60.78 -3.79
C ALA A 490 6.66 -61.07 -4.77
N SER A 491 7.53 -60.08 -4.99
CA SER A 491 8.61 -60.08 -6.00
C SER A 491 8.16 -60.25 -7.47
N SER A 492 6.86 -60.24 -7.78
CA SER A 492 6.39 -60.41 -9.17
C SER A 492 6.35 -59.10 -9.98
N VAL A 493 6.38 -57.94 -9.31
CA VAL A 493 6.17 -56.65 -9.98
C VAL A 493 7.45 -56.14 -10.61
N GLU A 494 7.41 -55.95 -11.92
CA GLU A 494 8.44 -55.33 -12.75
C GLU A 494 7.85 -54.12 -13.49
N ILE A 495 8.53 -52.99 -13.44
CA ILE A 495 8.15 -51.73 -14.08
C ILE A 495 9.18 -51.39 -15.14
N LYS A 496 8.75 -51.14 -16.38
CA LYS A 496 9.60 -50.73 -17.50
C LYS A 496 9.16 -49.39 -18.06
N TRP A 497 10.12 -48.54 -18.41
CA TRP A 497 9.89 -47.26 -19.08
C TRP A 497 11.06 -46.90 -19.99
N LEU A 498 10.87 -45.91 -20.87
CA LEU A 498 11.93 -45.35 -21.70
C LEU A 498 12.40 -44.01 -21.13
N LEU A 499 13.72 -43.84 -21.04
CA LEU A 499 14.39 -42.58 -20.72
C LEU A 499 15.38 -42.28 -21.85
N ASP A 500 15.16 -41.18 -22.58
CA ASP A 500 15.98 -40.76 -23.73
C ASP A 500 16.23 -41.90 -24.76
N GLY A 501 15.21 -42.74 -24.99
CA GLY A 501 15.28 -43.89 -25.91
C GLY A 501 15.94 -45.15 -25.33
N VAL A 502 16.43 -45.12 -24.09
CA VAL A 502 17.02 -46.27 -23.39
C VAL A 502 15.98 -46.92 -22.46
N SER A 503 15.86 -48.24 -22.52
CA SER A 503 14.97 -49.00 -21.64
C SER A 503 15.48 -49.01 -20.20
N LYS A 504 14.60 -48.66 -19.27
CA LYS A 504 14.83 -48.59 -17.83
C LYS A 504 13.90 -49.55 -17.12
N THR A 505 14.42 -50.24 -16.09
CA THR A 505 13.66 -51.29 -15.39
C THR A 505 13.82 -51.18 -13.88
N ALA A 506 12.71 -51.35 -13.17
CA ALA A 506 12.69 -51.50 -11.72
C ALA A 506 11.93 -52.77 -11.31
N LYS A 507 12.54 -53.59 -10.44
CA LYS A 507 11.94 -54.83 -9.94
C LYS A 507 11.72 -54.77 -8.43
N SER A 508 10.55 -55.22 -8.01
CA SER A 508 10.21 -55.35 -6.60
C SER A 508 10.84 -56.61 -5.99
N ASN A 509 11.23 -56.56 -4.72
CA ASN A 509 11.74 -57.69 -3.95
C ASN A 509 10.69 -58.19 -2.93
N ALA A 510 10.99 -59.27 -2.20
CA ALA A 510 10.05 -59.86 -1.24
C ALA A 510 9.66 -58.91 -0.10
N SER A 511 10.45 -57.88 0.17
CA SER A 511 10.16 -56.82 1.15
C SER A 511 9.39 -55.63 0.55
N GLY A 512 8.89 -55.76 -0.68
CA GLY A 512 8.12 -54.71 -1.35
C GLY A 512 8.94 -53.51 -1.78
N LYS A 513 10.28 -53.58 -1.83
CA LYS A 513 11.14 -52.48 -2.30
C LYS A 513 11.52 -52.65 -3.76
N PHE A 514 11.52 -51.55 -4.51
CA PHE A 514 12.03 -51.52 -5.89
C PHE A 514 13.55 -51.35 -5.92
N THR A 515 14.19 -52.05 -6.86
CA THR A 515 15.63 -51.96 -7.16
C THR A 515 15.83 -51.87 -8.67
N GLY A 516 16.98 -51.34 -9.11
CA GLY A 516 17.31 -51.11 -10.53
C GLY A 516 17.43 -49.63 -10.85
N ASP A 517 16.77 -49.18 -11.92
CA ASP A 517 16.79 -47.77 -12.36
C ASP A 517 15.85 -46.85 -11.55
N ALA A 518 15.16 -47.39 -10.54
CA ALA A 518 14.34 -46.65 -9.59
C ALA A 518 14.37 -47.31 -8.21
N THR A 519 14.07 -46.50 -7.21
CA THR A 519 13.73 -46.96 -5.85
C THR A 519 12.22 -46.84 -5.64
N GLY A 520 11.70 -47.30 -4.51
CA GLY A 520 10.27 -47.19 -4.21
C GLY A 520 9.74 -48.37 -3.39
N THR A 521 8.43 -48.38 -3.21
CA THR A 521 7.73 -49.40 -2.41
C THR A 521 6.45 -49.88 -3.09
N ILE A 522 6.03 -51.10 -2.79
CA ILE A 522 4.73 -51.66 -3.18
C ILE A 522 4.10 -52.39 -1.99
N ASN A 523 2.82 -52.13 -1.78
CA ASN A 523 1.95 -52.93 -0.93
C ASN A 523 1.31 -54.03 -1.80
N TYR A 524 1.73 -55.27 -1.58
CA TYR A 524 1.25 -56.41 -2.37
C TYR A 524 -0.21 -56.77 -2.07
N ALA A 525 -0.71 -56.55 -0.86
CA ALA A 525 -2.09 -56.83 -0.50
C ALA A 525 -3.07 -55.94 -1.30
N LYS A 526 -2.77 -54.65 -1.42
CA LYS A 526 -3.62 -53.66 -2.12
C LYS A 526 -3.28 -53.43 -3.60
N GLY A 527 -2.10 -53.86 -4.04
CA GLY A 527 -1.58 -53.53 -5.37
C GLY A 527 -1.35 -52.03 -5.59
N THR A 528 -1.03 -51.30 -4.52
CA THR A 528 -0.68 -49.87 -4.58
C THR A 528 0.81 -49.70 -4.32
N GLY A 529 1.45 -48.77 -5.01
CA GLY A 529 2.88 -48.56 -4.87
C GLY A 529 3.35 -47.16 -5.28
N ARG A 530 4.61 -46.88 -4.98
CA ARG A 530 5.31 -45.64 -5.29
C ARG A 530 6.64 -46.00 -5.94
N ILE A 531 6.93 -45.45 -7.10
CA ILE A 531 8.24 -45.55 -7.76
C ILE A 531 8.91 -44.17 -7.78
N VAL A 532 10.21 -44.15 -7.49
CA VAL A 532 11.07 -42.97 -7.48
C VAL A 532 12.22 -43.23 -8.45
N PRO A 533 12.09 -42.82 -9.73
CA PRO A 533 13.14 -42.98 -10.73
C PRO A 533 14.41 -42.23 -10.32
N SER A 534 15.58 -42.81 -10.59
CA SER A 534 16.86 -42.15 -10.31
C SER A 534 17.09 -40.90 -11.17
N LEU A 535 16.45 -40.84 -12.33
CA LEU A 535 16.41 -39.70 -13.24
C LEU A 535 14.97 -39.43 -13.65
N LEU A 536 14.57 -38.15 -13.64
CA LEU A 536 13.20 -37.76 -13.99
C LEU A 536 12.89 -38.13 -15.45
N PRO A 537 11.85 -38.94 -15.72
CA PRO A 537 11.45 -39.25 -17.09
C PRO A 537 10.83 -38.04 -17.80
N GLN A 538 10.89 -38.05 -19.13
CA GLN A 538 10.34 -37.00 -19.97
C GLN A 538 8.80 -36.92 -19.88
N LYS A 539 8.24 -35.75 -20.17
CA LYS A 539 6.78 -35.58 -20.22
C LYS A 539 6.17 -36.57 -21.22
N GLY A 540 5.20 -37.36 -20.77
CA GLY A 540 4.50 -38.35 -21.60
C GLY A 540 5.12 -39.75 -21.60
N THR A 541 6.16 -40.02 -20.80
CA THR A 541 6.68 -41.38 -20.61
C THR A 541 5.59 -42.33 -20.10
N VAL A 542 5.47 -43.49 -20.75
CA VAL A 542 4.54 -44.56 -20.36
C VAL A 542 5.30 -45.58 -19.50
N PHE A 543 4.74 -45.88 -18.32
CA PHE A 543 5.22 -46.97 -17.47
C PHE A 543 4.42 -48.24 -17.77
N THR A 544 5.11 -49.30 -18.17
CA THR A 544 4.53 -50.63 -18.35
C THR A 544 4.82 -51.46 -17.11
N ILE A 545 3.78 -51.87 -16.40
CA ILE A 545 3.89 -52.67 -15.17
C ILE A 545 3.40 -54.09 -15.45
N THR A 546 4.26 -55.08 -15.20
CA THR A 546 3.93 -56.50 -15.29
C THR A 546 3.96 -57.12 -13.90
N TYR A 547 2.94 -57.91 -13.55
CA TYR A 547 2.79 -58.50 -12.23
C TYR A 547 1.98 -59.81 -12.28
N SER A 548 2.04 -60.58 -11.21
CA SER A 548 1.18 -61.75 -10.99
C SER A 548 0.30 -61.52 -9.76
N PHE A 549 -0.92 -62.05 -9.74
CA PHE A 549 -1.87 -61.88 -8.64
C PHE A 549 -2.59 -63.21 -8.33
N GLY A 550 -3.10 -63.32 -7.11
CA GLY A 550 -3.92 -64.45 -6.66
C GLY A 550 -5.25 -63.97 -6.06
N GLU A 551 -5.93 -64.85 -5.32
CA GLU A 551 -7.15 -64.48 -4.59
C GLU A 551 -6.80 -63.88 -3.23
N ALA A 552 -7.39 -62.73 -2.90
CA ALA A 552 -7.28 -62.12 -1.58
C ALA A 552 -8.01 -62.97 -0.55
N LYS A 553 -7.37 -63.19 0.60
CA LYS A 553 -7.97 -63.90 1.74
C LYS A 553 -8.23 -62.91 2.85
N GLU A 554 -9.48 -62.84 3.28
CA GLU A 554 -9.90 -62.00 4.41
C GLU A 554 -10.22 -62.87 5.62
N GLN A 555 -9.89 -62.36 6.81
CA GLN A 555 -10.20 -63.01 8.07
C GLN A 555 -10.60 -61.93 9.08
N GLN A 556 -11.78 -62.12 9.70
CA GLN A 556 -12.24 -61.29 10.80
C GLN A 556 -11.98 -62.03 12.11
N ILE A 557 -11.37 -61.34 13.07
CA ILE A 557 -11.08 -61.88 14.41
C ILE A 557 -11.84 -61.04 15.42
N GLU A 558 -12.75 -61.69 16.13
CA GLU A 558 -13.61 -61.07 17.14
C GLU A 558 -13.03 -61.27 18.55
N HIS A 559 -13.49 -60.44 19.49
CA HIS A 559 -13.19 -60.55 20.93
C HIS A 559 -11.70 -60.46 21.32
N VAL A 560 -10.92 -59.69 20.57
CA VAL A 560 -9.53 -59.37 20.94
C VAL A 560 -9.52 -58.22 21.93
N ASN A 561 -9.32 -58.51 23.22
CA ASN A 561 -9.25 -57.49 24.25
C ASN A 561 -7.79 -57.06 24.51
N PRO A 562 -7.51 -55.75 24.57
CA PRO A 562 -6.18 -55.26 24.96
C PRO A 562 -5.85 -55.57 26.41
N ASP A 563 -4.57 -55.79 26.72
CA ASP A 563 -4.08 -55.89 28.10
C ASP A 563 -3.91 -54.50 28.76
N THR A 564 -3.41 -54.48 30.01
CA THR A 564 -3.19 -53.23 30.77
C THR A 564 -2.19 -52.26 30.13
N SER A 565 -1.42 -52.71 29.14
CA SER A 565 -0.48 -51.92 28.36
C SER A 565 -0.99 -51.61 26.96
N ASN A 566 -2.29 -51.80 26.70
CA ASN A 566 -2.95 -51.67 25.39
C ASN A 566 -2.43 -52.65 24.32
N LEU A 567 -1.76 -53.73 24.71
CA LEU A 567 -1.23 -54.72 23.77
C LEU A 567 -2.32 -55.76 23.44
N ILE A 568 -2.55 -55.97 22.15
CA ILE A 568 -3.42 -57.01 21.62
C ILE A 568 -2.60 -58.16 21.04
N ARG A 569 -3.08 -59.40 21.26
CA ARG A 569 -2.47 -60.63 20.75
C ARG A 569 -3.52 -61.49 20.07
N PHE A 570 -3.24 -61.94 18.86
CA PHE A 570 -4.10 -62.82 18.08
C PHE A 570 -3.30 -63.56 17.01
N THR A 571 -3.92 -64.53 16.33
CA THR A 571 -3.28 -65.30 15.26
C THR A 571 -4.11 -65.18 13.99
N ILE A 572 -3.44 -64.88 12.87
CA ILE A 572 -4.05 -64.80 11.54
C ILE A 572 -3.55 -65.96 10.66
N GLY A 573 -4.37 -66.37 9.70
CA GLY A 573 -4.05 -67.46 8.76
C GLY A 573 -4.52 -68.84 9.24
N THR A 574 -4.44 -69.81 8.32
CA THR A 574 -4.97 -71.18 8.50
C THR A 574 -3.87 -72.21 8.85
N GLY A 575 -2.72 -71.76 9.37
CA GLY A 575 -1.57 -72.61 9.69
C GLY A 575 -0.55 -72.82 8.54
N ALA A 576 -0.75 -72.19 7.39
CA ALA A 576 0.28 -72.09 6.34
C ALA A 576 1.12 -70.82 6.56
N ALA A 577 2.40 -70.87 6.19
CA ALA A 577 3.28 -69.70 6.28
C ALA A 577 2.72 -68.54 5.44
N LEU A 578 2.57 -67.39 6.07
CA LEU A 578 2.13 -66.15 5.45
C LEU A 578 3.28 -65.59 4.60
N GLN A 579 2.93 -64.98 3.48
CA GLN A 579 3.93 -64.33 2.64
C GLN A 579 4.33 -62.99 3.27
N PRO A 580 5.64 -62.70 3.44
CA PRO A 580 6.07 -61.39 3.92
C PRO A 580 5.62 -60.25 2.98
N ASN A 581 5.30 -59.09 3.56
CA ASN A 581 4.80 -57.88 2.89
C ASN A 581 3.43 -58.05 2.20
N SER A 582 2.59 -58.97 2.69
CA SER A 582 1.28 -59.27 2.08
C SER A 582 0.10 -59.10 3.04
N ILE A 583 0.28 -58.42 4.18
CA ILE A 583 -0.66 -58.42 5.29
C ILE A 583 -1.09 -56.99 5.58
N GLU A 584 -2.40 -56.79 5.65
CA GLU A 584 -3.01 -55.56 6.13
C GLU A 584 -4.02 -55.90 7.22
N LEU A 585 -3.97 -55.13 8.30
CA LEU A 585 -4.85 -55.26 9.46
C LEU A 585 -5.59 -53.95 9.65
N THR A 586 -6.90 -54.00 9.78
CA THR A 586 -7.70 -52.85 10.21
C THR A 586 -8.13 -53.09 11.64
N VAL A 587 -7.64 -52.26 12.57
CA VAL A 587 -7.88 -52.40 14.00
C VAL A 587 -8.70 -51.21 14.50
N PRO A 588 -9.90 -51.42 15.09
CA PRO A 588 -10.67 -50.33 15.68
C PRO A 588 -9.98 -49.80 16.93
N VAL A 589 -9.99 -48.48 17.12
CA VAL A 589 -9.45 -47.78 18.29
C VAL A 589 -10.45 -46.75 18.81
N SER A 590 -10.43 -46.49 20.11
CA SER A 590 -11.23 -45.44 20.75
C SER A 590 -10.45 -44.73 21.85
N ASP A 591 -10.87 -43.52 22.19
CA ASP A 591 -10.40 -42.85 23.41
C ASP A 591 -10.99 -43.51 24.67
N PHE A 592 -10.47 -43.13 25.84
CA PHE A 592 -10.87 -43.71 27.13
C PHE A 592 -12.36 -43.56 27.42
N GLU A 593 -12.98 -42.46 26.98
CA GLU A 593 -14.41 -42.20 27.16
C GLU A 593 -15.29 -42.72 26.00
N SER A 594 -14.69 -43.35 24.99
CA SER A 594 -15.37 -43.81 23.75
C SER A 594 -16.14 -42.71 23.00
N GLN A 595 -15.80 -41.43 23.21
CA GLN A 595 -16.38 -40.30 22.49
C GLN A 595 -15.80 -40.17 21.07
N TYR A 596 -14.56 -40.63 20.88
CA TYR A 596 -13.86 -40.59 19.60
C TYR A 596 -13.42 -41.98 19.21
N THR A 597 -14.04 -42.51 18.15
CA THR A 597 -13.68 -43.80 17.55
C THR A 597 -12.96 -43.61 16.21
N GLY A 598 -12.11 -44.56 15.85
CA GLY A 598 -11.41 -44.63 14.58
C GLY A 598 -10.95 -46.04 14.25
N SER A 599 -10.27 -46.20 13.12
CA SER A 599 -9.60 -47.44 12.75
C SER A 599 -8.16 -47.18 12.29
N VAL A 600 -7.22 -47.91 12.88
CA VAL A 600 -5.82 -47.91 12.48
C VAL A 600 -5.63 -49.00 11.43
N VAL A 601 -5.07 -48.63 10.29
CA VAL A 601 -4.65 -49.60 9.28
C VAL A 601 -3.15 -49.85 9.46
N LEU A 602 -2.80 -51.10 9.75
CA LEU A 602 -1.42 -51.55 9.89
C LEU A 602 -1.05 -52.45 8.71
N THR A 603 0.11 -52.19 8.12
CA THR A 603 0.69 -53.02 7.04
C THR A 603 1.99 -53.63 7.51
N ASP A 604 2.28 -54.86 7.09
CA ASP A 604 3.52 -55.53 7.45
C ASP A 604 4.73 -55.02 6.65
N VAL A 605 5.86 -54.86 7.33
CA VAL A 605 7.17 -54.58 6.74
C VAL A 605 8.13 -55.67 7.22
N PRO A 606 8.58 -56.58 6.33
CA PRO A 606 9.46 -57.68 6.71
C PRO A 606 10.80 -57.20 7.26
N LEU A 607 11.20 -57.74 8.41
CA LEU A 607 12.58 -57.64 8.93
C LEU A 607 13.42 -58.86 8.50
N SER A 608 12.78 -60.03 8.39
CA SER A 608 13.34 -61.27 7.88
C SER A 608 12.27 -62.07 7.13
N SER A 609 12.59 -63.30 6.70
CA SER A 609 11.60 -64.23 6.14
C SER A 609 10.52 -64.65 7.14
N ASP A 610 10.80 -64.53 8.45
CA ASP A 610 9.97 -65.13 9.50
C ASP A 610 9.27 -64.07 10.37
N ILE A 611 9.79 -62.83 10.40
CA ILE A 611 9.29 -61.75 11.26
C ILE A 611 9.13 -60.45 10.48
N GLY A 612 8.02 -59.74 10.73
CA GLY A 612 7.74 -58.40 10.23
C GLY A 612 7.35 -57.43 11.34
N ASN A 613 7.57 -56.14 11.09
CA ASN A 613 6.96 -55.06 11.85
C ASN A 613 5.60 -54.72 11.26
N LEU A 614 4.64 -54.32 12.08
CA LEU A 614 3.38 -53.75 11.65
C LEU A 614 3.48 -52.23 11.78
N ILE A 615 3.36 -51.52 10.66
CA ILE A 615 3.49 -50.07 10.60
C ILE A 615 2.17 -49.40 10.19
N ASP A 616 1.92 -48.20 10.71
CA ASP A 616 0.83 -47.36 10.23
C ASP A 616 1.20 -46.62 8.93
N ARG A 617 0.25 -45.85 8.38
CA ARG A 617 0.44 -45.06 7.15
C ARG A 617 1.54 -43.99 7.28
N VAL A 618 1.88 -43.56 8.49
CA VAL A 618 2.89 -42.53 8.77
C VAL A 618 4.27 -43.18 9.00
N GLY A 619 4.34 -44.51 9.09
CA GLY A 619 5.55 -45.29 9.27
C GLY A 619 5.87 -45.62 10.73
N ASN A 620 4.97 -45.34 11.68
CA ASN A 620 5.20 -45.71 13.07
C ASN A 620 5.03 -47.22 13.24
N VAL A 621 6.00 -47.87 13.89
CA VAL A 621 5.91 -49.29 14.23
C VAL A 621 4.97 -49.46 15.42
N GLN A 622 3.83 -50.10 15.20
CA GLN A 622 2.80 -50.34 16.22
C GLN A 622 2.64 -51.83 16.56
N GLY A 623 3.43 -52.73 15.97
CA GLY A 623 3.35 -54.14 16.29
C GLY A 623 4.36 -54.99 15.55
N LYS A 624 4.24 -56.31 15.71
CA LYS A 624 5.05 -57.33 15.05
C LYS A 624 4.18 -58.50 14.63
N ILE A 625 4.62 -59.20 13.60
CA ILE A 625 3.99 -60.42 13.09
C ILE A 625 5.06 -61.49 12.84
N ASN A 626 4.72 -62.74 13.19
CA ASN A 626 5.49 -63.91 12.82
C ASN A 626 4.83 -64.61 11.63
N TYR A 627 5.52 -64.65 10.48
CA TYR A 627 4.98 -65.18 9.23
C TYR A 627 4.80 -66.70 9.23
N LEU A 628 5.57 -67.45 10.03
CA LEU A 628 5.47 -68.90 10.11
C LEU A 628 4.26 -69.36 10.93
N THR A 629 3.97 -68.67 12.03
CA THR A 629 2.92 -69.03 12.99
C THR A 629 1.65 -68.19 12.82
N GLY A 630 1.73 -67.05 12.13
CA GLY A 630 0.66 -66.07 12.03
C GLY A 630 0.40 -65.28 13.31
N GLN A 631 1.25 -65.41 14.33
CA GLN A 631 1.07 -64.69 15.60
C GLN A 631 1.33 -63.19 15.41
N VAL A 632 0.38 -62.37 15.88
CA VAL A 632 0.44 -60.91 15.88
C VAL A 632 0.47 -60.38 17.31
N GLU A 633 1.37 -59.44 17.56
CA GLU A 633 1.39 -58.63 18.78
C GLU A 633 1.43 -57.15 18.40
N ALA A 634 0.41 -56.37 18.76
CA ALA A 634 0.32 -54.96 18.36
C ALA A 634 -0.23 -54.08 19.49
N THR A 635 0.24 -52.83 19.56
CA THR A 635 -0.27 -51.77 20.44
C THR A 635 -0.76 -50.62 19.54
N PRO A 636 -1.93 -50.78 18.90
CA PRO A 636 -2.42 -49.82 17.92
C PRO A 636 -2.79 -48.49 18.59
N PHE A 637 -2.38 -47.37 17.99
CA PHE A 637 -2.76 -46.03 18.43
C PHE A 637 -3.03 -45.11 17.24
N MET A 638 -3.82 -44.06 17.48
CA MET A 638 -4.15 -43.02 16.51
C MET A 638 -4.15 -41.65 17.18
N ASP A 639 -3.44 -40.70 16.58
CA ASP A 639 -3.51 -39.29 16.98
C ASP A 639 -4.52 -38.54 16.12
N LYS A 640 -5.43 -37.78 16.75
CA LYS A 640 -6.45 -36.98 16.07
C LYS A 640 -6.48 -35.56 16.64
N VAL A 641 -6.19 -34.56 15.80
CA VAL A 641 -6.31 -33.13 16.17
C VAL A 641 -7.75 -32.66 15.93
N VAL A 642 -8.40 -32.13 16.96
CA VAL A 642 -9.75 -31.56 16.87
C VAL A 642 -9.69 -30.08 17.23
N TYR A 643 -10.07 -29.21 16.28
CA TYR A 643 -10.13 -27.77 16.52
C TYR A 643 -11.45 -27.40 17.20
N LYS A 644 -11.36 -26.78 18.39
CA LYS A 644 -12.51 -26.19 19.09
C LYS A 644 -12.46 -24.67 18.96
N ARG A 645 -13.49 -24.07 18.37
CA ARG A 645 -13.63 -22.60 18.34
C ARG A 645 -14.03 -22.09 19.72
N ILE A 646 -13.30 -21.11 20.23
CA ILE A 646 -13.64 -20.35 21.44
C ILE A 646 -14.00 -18.94 20.97
N TYR A 647 -15.21 -18.47 21.29
CA TYR A 647 -15.65 -17.11 20.99
C TYR A 647 -15.60 -16.28 22.27
N THR A 648 -15.00 -15.08 22.19
CA THR A 648 -15.04 -14.07 23.26
C THR A 648 -15.91 -12.92 22.76
N VAL A 649 -17.03 -12.65 23.43
CA VAL A 649 -17.91 -11.52 23.11
C VAL A 649 -17.38 -10.28 23.80
N SER A 650 -17.18 -9.20 23.05
CA SER A 650 -16.80 -7.88 23.58
C SER A 650 -17.97 -6.92 23.38
N GLU A 651 -18.62 -6.49 24.46
CA GLU A 651 -19.64 -5.45 24.41
C GLU A 651 -19.01 -4.06 24.64
N TYR A 652 -19.31 -3.12 23.75
CA TYR A 652 -18.98 -1.70 23.94
C TYR A 652 -20.24 -0.95 24.36
N VAL A 653 -20.25 -0.42 25.58
CA VAL A 653 -21.33 0.41 26.11
C VAL A 653 -20.89 1.87 26.09
N ILE A 654 -21.59 2.70 25.33
CA ILE A 654 -21.38 4.15 25.30
C ILE A 654 -22.34 4.77 26.32
N TYR A 655 -21.80 5.46 27.32
CA TYR A 655 -22.59 6.25 28.27
C TYR A 655 -22.61 7.71 27.83
N SER A 656 -23.80 8.32 27.77
CA SER A 656 -23.98 9.77 27.70
C SER A 656 -24.53 10.29 29.02
N ALA A 657 -24.27 11.58 29.32
CA ALA A 657 -24.90 12.24 30.46
C ALA A 657 -26.42 12.32 30.25
N SER A 658 -27.20 11.79 31.19
CA SER A 658 -28.65 11.98 31.23
C SER A 658 -28.97 13.40 31.70
N MET A 659 -29.87 14.09 30.98
CA MET A 659 -30.49 15.34 31.46
C MET A 659 -31.28 15.14 32.74
#